data_AF-A0A3B4DIN6-F1
#
_entry.id   AF-A0A3B4DIN6-F1
#
_cell.length_a   1.000
_cell.length_b   1.000
_cell.length_c   1.000
_cell.angle_alpha   90.00
_cell.angle_beta   90.00
_cell.angle_gamma   90.00
#
_symmetry.space_group_name_H-M   'P 1'
#
loop_
_entity.id
_entity.type
_entity.pdbx_description
1 polymer ?
#
loop_
_entity_poly.entity_id
_entity_poly.type
_entity_poly.pdbx_seq_one_letter_code
_entity_poly.pdbx_strand_id
1 'polypeptide(L)'
;MALSSGSWPPPHAAPPPGPCPPSALPGCEASQPGCSTVLMSVKVSVCHSEVRPLCLPGAGAGAGAADEAVWLQLSMDPGKAGEFRLALRACGGAAAPRSVTIAEFDLRTIDYKIKTSQSHELSLATPPHDRITFNFRSKQEAQAWATVVMSSIREAHRVAIGSPAEDGQLPPQPLAAHSPALLPSTEELCQELVRAVEAGDVQAASACAQSLARQQTALSIQPSQKHYTDTEISLAVVVEDASSSCCVTVKVFPHTLVAALKQQVFLEYGFHPRVQRWVIGQCLCADSRSLASYGVQRDGDTAFLYLVSARQAGLSRTLVQQDQENALLTPNTPAGETQPVANGPAAHWRAYSTLPGRLHHNHHNNSGSSMGVAERLGLGEIRDLINLEMPQLNEALVSNRSNTQLGWACPSCTFINKPTRPGCEMCSADRPEGYTIPGGYRPDALELRRIQQEKEAIRQYQQAQEAERRENYARLVQMDGQELVLNPESVECRICYLQLQPGEGVLLRECLHCFCRECLRSVILLSEDPQVACPYRDEAYACDCTLQEREIRALVSGEEYERWLQRGLSVAESRCEGSYHCATTDCPGWCVYEDTVNTFHCPVCSKHNCLLCKAIHEGMNCKQYQDDLAARAINDTAARRTRDLLKTLVRSGEAMHCPQCGIIVQKKEGCDWLRCTVCHTEICWVTRGPRWGPGGPGDTSGGCRCNVNKQRCHPKCQNCH
;
A
#
# COMPACT_ATOMS: atom_id res chain seq x y z
N MET A 1 13.86 -40.68 -14.85
CA MET A 1 14.03 -41.51 -13.63
C MET A 1 13.74 -40.64 -12.42
N ALA A 2 13.00 -41.20 -11.48
CA ALA A 2 12.27 -40.50 -10.43
C ALA A 2 13.03 -40.41 -9.09
N LEU A 3 12.42 -39.63 -8.17
CA LEU A 3 12.56 -39.62 -6.69
C LEU A 3 13.80 -38.88 -6.13
N SER A 4 13.75 -38.06 -5.07
CA SER A 4 12.87 -38.05 -3.90
C SER A 4 12.81 -36.71 -3.16
N SER A 5 11.70 -36.55 -2.44
CA SER A 5 11.30 -35.62 -1.39
C SER A 5 12.22 -35.54 -0.15
N GLY A 6 12.23 -34.37 0.51
CA GLY A 6 12.79 -34.18 1.85
C GLY A 6 12.07 -33.07 2.63
N SER A 7 11.40 -33.45 3.72
CA SER A 7 10.59 -32.65 4.65
C SER A 7 11.14 -32.78 6.07
N TRP A 8 11.38 -31.68 6.81
CA TRP A 8 11.82 -31.69 8.23
C TRP A 8 11.17 -30.52 9.04
N PRO A 9 11.10 -30.59 10.39
CA PRO A 9 9.88 -30.45 11.24
C PRO A 9 9.79 -29.14 12.09
N PRO A 10 8.72 -28.92 12.90
CA PRO A 10 8.51 -27.74 13.76
C PRO A 10 8.91 -27.96 15.23
N PRO A 11 8.99 -26.90 16.07
CA PRO A 11 8.84 -27.09 17.52
C PRO A 11 7.94 -26.06 18.26
N HIS A 12 7.02 -26.66 19.04
CA HIS A 12 6.59 -26.39 20.41
C HIS A 12 5.79 -25.13 20.84
N ALA A 13 4.63 -25.45 21.45
CA ALA A 13 3.66 -24.60 22.13
C ALA A 13 3.94 -24.43 23.64
N ALA A 14 3.42 -23.35 24.22
CA ALA A 14 3.28 -23.11 25.66
C ALA A 14 1.91 -22.44 25.98
N PRO A 15 1.40 -22.51 27.23
CA PRO A 15 -0.01 -22.74 27.57
C PRO A 15 -0.87 -21.48 27.80
N PRO A 16 -2.21 -21.59 27.97
CA PRO A 16 -3.10 -20.44 28.13
C PRO A 16 -3.35 -20.10 29.62
N PRO A 17 -3.65 -18.84 29.98
CA PRO A 17 -4.29 -18.54 31.26
C PRO A 17 -5.81 -18.30 31.09
N GLY A 18 -6.58 -18.93 31.99
CA GLY A 18 -8.01 -18.71 32.23
C GLY A 18 -8.31 -17.53 33.18
N PRO A 19 -9.56 -17.40 33.70
CA PRO A 19 -10.30 -16.13 33.69
C PRO A 19 -10.53 -15.41 35.05
N CYS A 20 -11.10 -14.19 34.96
CA CYS A 20 -11.99 -13.45 35.92
C CYS A 20 -11.38 -12.55 37.03
N PRO A 21 -12.11 -11.56 37.64
CA PRO A 21 -13.24 -10.71 37.15
C PRO A 21 -13.14 -9.22 37.70
N PRO A 22 -14.21 -8.42 38.01
CA PRO A 22 -14.31 -7.00 37.62
C PRO A 22 -14.27 -6.01 38.82
N SER A 23 -14.07 -4.71 38.57
CA SER A 23 -14.41 -3.66 39.56
C SER A 23 -14.68 -2.31 38.89
N ALA A 24 -15.72 -1.65 39.38
CA ALA A 24 -16.44 -0.54 38.78
C ALA A 24 -15.83 0.86 39.01
N LEU A 25 -16.18 1.76 38.07
CA LEU A 25 -16.46 3.23 38.06
C LEU A 25 -16.53 4.00 39.42
N PRO A 26 -16.57 5.38 39.46
CA PRO A 26 -16.78 6.36 38.37
C PRO A 26 -15.92 7.67 38.40
N GLY A 27 -15.91 8.39 37.27
CA GLY A 27 -16.08 9.86 37.23
C GLY A 27 -14.88 10.72 36.81
N CYS A 28 -14.79 11.10 35.53
CA CYS A 28 -15.00 12.48 35.04
C CYS A 28 -14.81 12.52 33.52
N GLU A 29 -15.72 13.21 32.84
CA GLU A 29 -15.83 13.30 31.38
C GLU A 29 -14.63 13.99 30.73
N ALA A 30 -14.07 13.36 29.69
CA ALA A 30 -13.29 14.02 28.64
C ALA A 30 -13.43 13.22 27.33
N SER A 31 -13.64 13.96 26.26
CA SER A 31 -13.95 13.57 24.87
C SER A 31 -13.18 12.36 24.34
N GLN A 32 -13.88 11.46 23.63
CA GLN A 32 -13.24 10.30 22.98
C GLN A 32 -12.24 10.72 21.88
N PRO A 33 -11.03 10.14 21.82
CA PRO A 33 -10.07 10.41 20.76
C PRO A 33 -10.43 9.64 19.48
N GLY A 34 -10.30 10.30 18.33
CA GLY A 34 -10.41 9.67 17.01
C GLY A 34 -9.44 8.49 16.86
N CYS A 35 -9.84 7.48 16.10
CA CYS A 35 -9.11 6.22 15.96
C CYS A 35 -7.87 6.42 15.08
N SER A 36 -6.72 6.78 15.66
CA SER A 36 -5.46 6.91 14.91
C SER A 36 -4.83 5.54 14.63
N THR A 37 -4.58 5.21 13.37
CA THR A 37 -3.85 4.00 12.95
C THR A 37 -2.35 4.25 13.04
N VAL A 38 -1.61 3.42 13.78
CA VAL A 38 -0.14 3.50 13.88
C VAL A 38 0.48 2.79 12.68
N LEU A 39 1.30 3.51 11.91
CA LEU A 39 1.98 3.00 10.73
C LEU A 39 3.32 2.36 11.07
N MET A 40 4.10 2.98 11.95
CA MET A 40 5.39 2.45 12.40
C MET A 40 5.79 3.05 13.74
N SER A 41 6.55 2.30 14.54
CA SER A 41 7.18 2.79 15.77
C SER A 41 8.61 2.26 15.87
N VAL A 42 9.57 3.11 16.22
CA VAL A 42 11.00 2.75 16.32
C VAL A 42 11.66 3.42 17.50
N LYS A 43 12.61 2.74 18.13
CA LYS A 43 13.36 3.22 19.29
C LYS A 43 14.65 3.92 18.84
N VAL A 44 14.86 5.15 19.30
CA VAL A 44 16.02 5.99 18.94
C VAL A 44 16.63 6.65 20.18
N SER A 45 17.89 7.06 20.09
CA SER A 45 18.48 8.04 21.02
C SER A 45 18.48 9.42 20.40
N VAL A 46 18.30 10.47 21.21
CA VAL A 46 18.14 11.85 20.74
C VAL A 46 19.36 12.68 21.14
N CYS A 47 19.89 13.45 20.20
CA CYS A 47 20.92 14.47 20.47
C CYS A 47 20.37 15.85 20.06
N HIS A 48 20.35 16.82 20.98
CA HIS A 48 19.87 18.19 20.73
C HIS A 48 21.03 19.15 20.42
N SER A 49 20.79 20.14 19.54
CA SER A 49 21.66 21.32 19.42
C SER A 49 21.23 22.41 20.42
N GLU A 50 22.17 23.22 20.89
CA GLU A 50 22.21 24.05 22.12
C GLU A 50 21.14 25.15 22.34
N VAL A 51 19.91 25.01 21.85
CA VAL A 51 18.83 26.00 22.08
C VAL A 51 17.62 25.28 22.67
N ARG A 52 17.50 25.36 24.02
CA ARG A 52 16.44 24.83 24.89
C ARG A 52 16.31 23.29 24.99
N PRO A 53 16.63 22.67 26.14
CA PRO A 53 16.32 21.26 26.36
C PRO A 53 14.80 21.06 26.50
N LEU A 54 14.25 20.05 25.84
CA LEU A 54 12.89 19.57 26.10
C LEU A 54 12.78 19.23 27.60
N CYS A 55 11.94 19.95 28.33
CA CYS A 55 11.73 19.69 29.75
C CYS A 55 10.93 18.39 29.89
N LEU A 56 11.64 17.27 30.01
CA LEU A 56 11.04 15.98 30.36
C LEU A 56 10.54 16.05 31.82
N PRO A 57 9.29 15.66 32.11
CA PRO A 57 8.78 15.64 33.47
C PRO A 57 9.49 14.54 34.27
N GLY A 58 10.50 14.91 35.05
CA GLY A 58 11.19 13.98 35.95
C GLY A 58 12.67 14.24 36.24
N ALA A 59 13.19 15.46 36.16
CA ALA A 59 14.58 15.76 36.52
C ALA A 59 14.69 16.26 37.99
N GLY A 60 14.63 15.31 38.93
CA GLY A 60 15.24 15.49 40.25
C GLY A 60 16.74 15.24 40.13
N ALA A 61 17.55 16.17 40.61
CA ALA A 61 19.01 16.16 40.52
C ALA A 61 19.64 14.84 41.05
N GLY A 62 20.51 14.21 40.25
CA GLY A 62 21.41 13.16 40.74
C GLY A 62 21.94 12.21 39.68
N ALA A 63 23.21 12.42 39.29
CA ALA A 63 24.20 11.43 38.84
C ALA A 63 23.79 10.33 37.83
N GLY A 64 24.33 10.45 36.60
CA GLY A 64 24.47 9.34 35.64
C GLY A 64 23.66 9.55 34.36
N ALA A 65 24.29 10.16 33.34
CA ALA A 65 23.72 10.26 31.99
C ALA A 65 23.65 8.87 31.35
N ALA A 66 22.58 8.13 31.63
CA ALA A 66 22.23 6.90 30.94
C ALA A 66 21.21 7.22 29.84
N ASP A 67 21.65 7.00 28.61
CA ASP A 67 20.92 6.96 27.33
C ASP A 67 19.39 6.77 27.46
N GLU A 68 18.65 7.88 27.57
CA GLU A 68 17.19 7.85 27.56
C GLU A 68 16.71 7.59 26.13
N ALA A 69 16.49 6.31 25.83
CA ALA A 69 15.99 5.90 24.53
C ALA A 69 14.50 6.22 24.38
N VAL A 70 14.17 7.02 23.37
CA VAL A 70 12.85 7.56 23.07
C VAL A 70 12.24 6.80 21.89
N TRP A 71 10.91 6.75 21.77
CA TRP A 71 10.24 6.15 20.62
C TRP A 71 9.74 7.20 19.65
N LEU A 72 10.02 7.01 18.37
CA LEU A 72 9.33 7.71 17.28
C LEU A 72 8.15 6.86 16.82
N GLN A 73 6.96 7.45 16.74
CA GLN A 73 5.76 6.77 16.29
C GLN A 73 5.08 7.60 15.19
N LEU A 74 4.90 7.00 14.03
CA LEU A 74 4.14 7.58 12.93
C LEU A 74 2.72 7.02 12.93
N SER A 75 1.72 7.89 12.85
CA SER A 75 0.30 7.52 12.80
C SER A 75 -0.48 8.36 11.79
N MET A 76 -1.63 7.86 11.37
CA MET A 76 -2.57 8.55 10.49
C MET A 76 -4.02 8.36 10.96
N ASP A 77 -4.91 9.27 10.61
CA ASP A 77 -6.36 9.13 10.84
C ASP A 77 -7.02 8.56 9.56
N PRO A 78 -7.63 7.36 9.60
CA PRO A 78 -8.32 6.78 8.45
C PRO A 78 -9.53 7.61 7.98
N GLY A 79 -10.06 8.51 8.82
CA GLY A 79 -11.12 9.45 8.46
C GLY A 79 -10.65 10.73 7.79
N LYS A 80 -9.32 10.98 7.72
CA LYS A 80 -8.74 12.22 7.17
C LYS A 80 -7.51 11.93 6.32
N ALA A 81 -7.73 11.80 5.01
CA ALA A 81 -6.65 11.58 4.06
C ALA A 81 -5.58 12.69 4.15
N GLY A 82 -4.30 12.30 4.21
CA GLY A 82 -3.17 13.23 4.26
C GLY A 82 -2.79 13.75 5.65
N GLU A 83 -3.56 13.47 6.71
CA GLU A 83 -3.22 13.89 8.07
C GLU A 83 -2.34 12.83 8.76
N PHE A 84 -1.02 13.00 8.65
CA PHE A 84 -0.03 12.15 9.33
C PHE A 84 0.58 12.89 10.51
N ARG A 85 0.78 12.15 11.61
CA ARG A 85 1.37 12.67 12.86
C ARG A 85 2.57 11.84 13.28
N LEU A 86 3.69 12.52 13.55
CA LEU A 86 4.91 11.94 14.11
C LEU A 86 5.00 12.32 15.58
N ALA A 87 4.90 11.33 16.46
CA ALA A 87 4.97 11.51 17.90
C ALA A 87 6.30 10.99 18.46
N LEU A 88 6.94 11.80 19.30
CA LEU A 88 8.08 11.42 20.12
C LEU A 88 7.57 11.00 21.50
N ARG A 89 7.87 9.78 21.96
CA ARG A 89 7.29 9.19 23.18
C ARG A 89 8.35 8.73 24.18
N ALA A 90 8.23 9.16 25.43
CA ALA A 90 9.04 8.69 26.56
C ALA A 90 8.47 7.39 27.13
N CYS A 91 9.36 6.50 27.58
CA CYS A 91 8.98 5.36 28.41
C CYS A 91 8.89 5.82 29.86
N GLY A 92 7.70 5.77 30.47
CA GLY A 92 7.55 6.04 31.90
C GLY A 92 8.32 5.02 32.72
N GLY A 93 9.08 5.47 33.72
CA GLY A 93 9.72 4.59 34.70
C GLY A 93 8.70 3.81 35.53
N ALA A 94 9.18 2.99 36.46
CA ALA A 94 8.41 1.99 37.24
C ALA A 94 7.16 2.51 38.00
N ALA A 95 6.92 3.83 38.04
CA ALA A 95 5.76 4.46 38.67
C ALA A 95 4.60 4.83 37.72
N ALA A 96 4.77 4.74 36.38
CA ALA A 96 3.71 5.04 35.42
C ALA A 96 3.81 4.17 34.14
N PRO A 97 2.93 3.16 33.93
CA PRO A 97 3.06 2.21 32.83
C PRO A 97 2.56 2.73 31.47
N ARG A 98 2.27 4.04 31.34
CA ARG A 98 1.75 4.64 30.11
C ARG A 98 2.85 5.44 29.42
N SER A 99 3.06 5.19 28.13
CA SER A 99 3.95 6.01 27.30
C SER A 99 3.41 7.44 27.23
N VAL A 100 4.27 8.42 27.51
CA VAL A 100 3.91 9.85 27.46
C VAL A 100 4.41 10.42 26.15
N THR A 101 3.53 11.06 25.38
CA THR A 101 3.92 11.83 24.19
C THR A 101 4.68 13.08 24.66
N ILE A 102 5.97 13.16 24.34
CA ILE A 102 6.85 14.30 24.61
C ILE A 102 6.54 15.44 23.65
N ALA A 103 6.42 15.11 22.36
CA ALA A 103 6.14 16.07 21.30
C ALA A 103 5.37 15.35 20.17
N GLU A 104 4.50 16.09 19.48
CA GLU A 104 3.78 15.61 18.31
C GLU A 104 3.93 16.64 17.18
N PHE A 105 4.27 16.14 16.00
CA PHE A 105 4.54 16.95 14.82
C PHE A 105 3.60 16.56 13.69
N ASP A 106 3.03 17.56 13.02
CA ASP A 106 2.35 17.37 11.74
C ASP A 106 3.41 17.18 10.65
N LEU A 107 3.32 16.09 9.88
CA LEU A 107 4.30 15.79 8.83
C LEU A 107 4.41 16.88 7.76
N ARG A 108 3.37 17.72 7.58
CA ARG A 108 3.39 18.86 6.64
C ARG A 108 4.28 20.01 7.10
N THR A 109 4.63 20.04 8.38
CA THR A 109 5.32 21.16 9.03
C THR A 109 6.77 20.84 9.40
N ILE A 110 7.27 19.67 9.00
CA ILE A 110 8.62 19.19 9.30
C ILE A 110 9.41 18.93 8.03
N ASP A 111 10.70 19.22 8.07
CA ASP A 111 11.69 18.79 7.09
C ASP A 111 12.50 17.64 7.70
N TYR A 112 12.60 16.52 6.97
CA TYR A 112 13.25 15.30 7.44
C TYR A 112 14.43 14.96 6.54
N LYS A 113 15.62 14.86 7.12
CA LYS A 113 16.88 14.64 6.40
C LYS A 113 17.64 13.45 6.94
N ILE A 114 18.08 12.56 6.04
CA ILE A 114 19.00 11.47 6.38
C ILE A 114 20.42 12.04 6.40
N LYS A 115 21.06 12.09 7.58
CA LYS A 115 22.45 12.59 7.72
C LYS A 115 23.47 11.49 7.43
N THR A 116 23.24 10.31 7.98
CA THR A 116 24.07 9.11 7.77
C THR A 116 23.17 7.88 7.74
N SER A 117 23.74 6.71 7.42
CA SER A 117 23.01 5.43 7.41
C SER A 117 22.38 5.00 8.76
N GLN A 118 22.64 5.71 9.86
CA GLN A 118 22.07 5.44 11.19
C GLN A 118 21.64 6.72 11.93
N SER A 119 21.72 7.89 11.30
CA SER A 119 21.44 9.17 11.96
C SER A 119 20.60 10.05 11.05
N HIS A 120 19.40 10.40 11.52
CA HIS A 120 18.46 11.23 10.78
C HIS A 120 18.12 12.49 11.58
N GLU A 121 17.76 13.55 10.90
CA GLU A 121 17.47 14.85 11.48
C GLU A 121 16.07 15.31 11.08
N LEU A 122 15.33 15.84 12.05
CA LEU A 122 14.07 16.54 11.84
C LEU A 122 14.25 18.01 12.20
N SER A 123 13.76 18.89 11.34
CA SER A 123 13.71 20.33 11.56
C SER A 123 12.30 20.87 11.33
N LEU A 124 11.85 21.82 12.15
CA LEU A 124 10.57 22.50 11.94
C LEU A 124 10.67 23.51 10.78
N ALA A 125 9.65 23.53 9.92
CA ALA A 125 9.57 24.46 8.79
C ALA A 125 9.20 25.89 9.20
N THR A 126 8.62 26.08 10.40
CA THR A 126 8.29 27.39 10.98
C THR A 126 9.18 27.70 12.18
N PRO A 127 9.55 28.98 12.42
CA PRO A 127 10.37 29.35 13.57
C PRO A 127 9.70 29.03 14.92
N PRO A 128 10.45 28.56 15.94
CA PRO A 128 11.90 28.39 15.97
C PRO A 128 12.35 27.12 15.22
N HIS A 129 13.48 27.21 14.49
CA HIS A 129 14.05 26.14 13.68
C HIS A 129 14.70 25.04 14.55
N ASP A 130 13.93 24.47 15.46
CA ASP A 130 14.40 23.44 16.37
C ASP A 130 14.79 22.21 15.56
N ARG A 131 16.02 21.72 15.80
CA ARG A 131 16.60 20.56 15.11
C ARG A 131 16.73 19.42 16.11
N ILE A 132 16.19 18.27 15.75
CA ILE A 132 16.25 17.06 16.56
C ILE A 132 16.96 15.99 15.73
N THR A 133 18.10 15.51 16.24
CA THR A 133 18.83 14.41 15.60
C THR A 133 18.54 13.11 16.32
N PHE A 134 18.17 12.09 15.55
CA PHE A 134 17.85 10.74 16.00
C PHE A 134 18.93 9.77 15.57
N ASN A 135 19.43 8.97 16.51
CA ASN A 135 20.35 7.87 16.23
C ASN A 135 19.64 6.54 16.39
N PHE A 136 19.73 5.71 15.34
CA PHE A 136 19.06 4.42 15.24
C PHE A 136 20.02 3.30 15.66
N ARG A 137 19.48 2.24 16.25
CA ARG A 137 20.27 1.10 16.75
C ARG A 137 20.94 0.31 15.63
N SER A 138 20.30 0.25 14.46
CA SER A 138 20.82 -0.46 13.30
C SER A 138 20.53 0.30 12.00
N LYS A 139 21.36 0.08 10.98
CA LYS A 139 21.15 0.60 9.62
C LYS A 139 19.83 0.13 9.01
N GLN A 140 19.40 -1.08 9.36
CA GLN A 140 18.16 -1.67 8.84
C GLN A 140 16.91 -0.99 9.40
N GLU A 141 16.89 -0.70 10.71
CA GLU A 141 15.80 0.08 11.33
C GLU A 141 15.75 1.52 10.81
N ALA A 142 16.92 2.14 10.63
CA ALA A 142 17.02 3.46 10.01
C ALA A 142 16.41 3.46 8.60
N GLN A 143 16.81 2.51 7.75
CA GLN A 143 16.30 2.40 6.37
C GLN A 143 14.79 2.15 6.33
N ALA A 144 14.28 1.23 7.15
CA ALA A 144 12.86 0.93 7.22
C ALA A 144 12.05 2.16 7.68
N TRP A 145 12.53 2.85 8.71
CA TRP A 145 11.91 4.07 9.21
C TRP A 145 11.93 5.20 8.17
N ALA A 146 13.07 5.44 7.51
CA ALA A 146 13.20 6.44 6.45
C ALA A 146 12.23 6.17 5.30
N THR A 147 12.06 4.91 4.90
CA THR A 147 11.15 4.54 3.80
C THR A 147 9.71 4.90 4.14
N VAL A 148 9.27 4.56 5.35
CA VAL A 148 7.90 4.84 5.81
C VAL A 148 7.70 6.35 6.00
N VAL A 149 8.60 7.05 6.69
CA VAL A 149 8.45 8.49 6.94
C VAL A 149 8.51 9.31 5.65
N MET A 150 9.48 9.03 4.76
CA MET A 150 9.61 9.79 3.50
C MET A 150 8.44 9.53 2.55
N SER A 151 7.87 8.31 2.53
CA SER A 151 6.65 8.05 1.75
C SER A 151 5.43 8.75 2.33
N SER A 152 5.27 8.78 3.66
CA SER A 152 4.20 9.52 4.33
C SER A 152 4.33 11.05 4.20
N ILE A 153 5.54 11.62 4.19
CA ILE A 153 5.76 13.06 3.92
C ILE A 153 5.33 13.40 2.50
N ARG A 154 5.71 12.59 1.51
CA ARG A 154 5.27 12.79 0.12
C ARG A 154 3.75 12.76 -0.01
N GLU A 155 3.09 11.85 0.70
CA GLU A 155 1.63 11.77 0.74
C GLU A 155 0.99 12.98 1.42
N ALA A 156 1.52 13.38 2.58
CA ALA A 156 1.07 14.56 3.32
C ALA A 156 1.15 15.83 2.48
N HIS A 157 2.25 16.01 1.72
CA HIS A 157 2.45 17.15 0.83
C HIS A 157 1.59 17.08 -0.43
N ARG A 158 1.36 15.89 -0.99
CA ARG A 158 0.44 15.73 -2.14
C ARG A 158 -0.97 16.23 -1.80
N VAL A 159 -1.43 15.97 -0.58
CA VAL A 159 -2.74 16.45 -0.10
C VAL A 159 -2.70 17.94 0.30
N ALA A 160 -1.58 18.44 0.81
CA ALA A 160 -1.42 19.85 1.20
C ALA A 160 -1.35 20.83 0.02
N ILE A 161 -0.77 20.43 -1.12
CA ILE A 161 -0.70 21.24 -2.36
C ILE A 161 -2.10 21.46 -2.99
N GLY A 162 -3.13 20.74 -2.51
CA GLY A 162 -4.53 20.93 -2.89
C GLY A 162 -5.34 21.90 -2.02
N SER A 163 -4.71 22.73 -1.16
CA SER A 163 -5.38 23.75 -0.32
C SER A 163 -4.82 25.18 -0.56
N PRO A 164 -5.62 26.27 -0.51
CA PRO A 164 -5.16 27.61 -0.91
C PRO A 164 -4.59 28.48 0.24
N ALA A 165 -3.46 29.17 -0.06
CA ALA A 165 -2.78 30.33 0.58
C ALA A 165 -2.07 30.10 1.96
N GLU A 166 -0.90 30.69 2.29
CA GLU A 166 -0.34 32.03 2.02
C GLU A 166 1.19 32.08 1.73
N ASP A 167 1.60 33.27 1.29
CA ASP A 167 2.77 33.77 0.53
C ASP A 167 4.15 33.80 1.23
N GLY A 168 5.25 33.87 0.44
CA GLY A 168 6.53 34.42 0.94
C GLY A 168 7.88 33.88 0.41
N GLN A 169 8.27 34.32 -0.79
CA GLN A 169 9.63 34.63 -1.29
C GLN A 169 10.77 33.60 -1.36
N LEU A 170 11.33 33.42 -2.58
CA LEU A 170 12.77 33.38 -2.92
C LEU A 170 12.94 33.53 -4.48
N PRO A 171 14.15 33.81 -5.02
CA PRO A 171 14.48 34.99 -5.86
C PRO A 171 14.65 34.66 -7.37
N PRO A 172 15.02 35.64 -8.25
CA PRO A 172 14.61 35.65 -9.65
C PRO A 172 15.55 34.87 -10.58
N GLN A 173 14.98 34.37 -11.69
CA GLN A 173 15.72 34.08 -12.92
C GLN A 173 14.94 34.54 -14.16
N PRO A 174 15.63 34.81 -15.28
CA PRO A 174 15.36 35.95 -16.14
C PRO A 174 14.42 35.68 -17.31
N LEU A 175 13.62 36.71 -17.61
CA LEU A 175 13.13 37.19 -18.90
C LEU A 175 13.15 36.21 -20.10
N ALA A 176 11.94 35.78 -20.50
CA ALA A 176 11.54 35.82 -21.91
C ALA A 176 10.03 36.11 -22.00
N ALA A 177 9.71 37.17 -22.72
CA ALA A 177 8.42 37.83 -22.79
C ALA A 177 7.40 37.07 -23.65
N HIS A 178 6.14 37.01 -23.21
CA HIS A 178 4.94 37.23 -24.03
C HIS A 178 3.77 37.66 -23.11
N SER A 179 3.07 38.72 -23.49
CA SER A 179 2.04 39.43 -22.72
C SER A 179 0.84 38.55 -22.32
N PRO A 180 0.27 38.66 -21.10
CA PRO A 180 -0.95 37.94 -20.75
C PRO A 180 -2.19 38.76 -21.12
N ALA A 181 -3.15 38.11 -21.78
CA ALA A 181 -4.55 38.52 -21.72
C ALA A 181 -5.01 38.41 -20.26
N LEU A 182 -5.78 39.41 -19.78
CA LEU A 182 -6.40 39.38 -18.45
C LEU A 182 -7.22 38.10 -18.30
N LEU A 183 -6.83 37.24 -17.35
CA LEU A 183 -7.59 36.05 -17.02
C LEU A 183 -8.91 36.47 -16.34
N PRO A 184 -10.06 35.84 -16.71
CA PRO A 184 -11.33 36.08 -16.03
C PRO A 184 -11.24 35.76 -14.53
N SER A 185 -11.96 36.52 -13.72
CA SER A 185 -12.01 36.31 -12.27
C SER A 185 -12.67 34.97 -11.92
N THR A 186 -12.30 34.40 -10.78
CA THR A 186 -12.88 33.13 -10.29
C THR A 186 -14.40 33.20 -10.16
N GLU A 187 -14.94 34.35 -9.75
CA GLU A 187 -16.39 34.56 -9.64
C GLU A 187 -17.11 34.51 -11.00
N GLU A 188 -16.52 35.09 -12.05
CA GLU A 188 -17.07 35.03 -13.40
C GLU A 188 -17.08 33.59 -13.94
N LEU A 189 -15.99 32.84 -13.72
CA LEU A 189 -15.92 31.43 -14.11
C LEU A 189 -16.91 30.55 -13.35
N CYS A 190 -17.14 30.81 -12.06
CA CYS A 190 -18.18 30.11 -11.29
C CYS A 190 -19.58 30.41 -11.83
N GLN A 191 -19.89 31.67 -12.13
CA GLN A 191 -21.19 32.05 -12.70
C GLN A 191 -21.38 31.47 -14.11
N GLU A 192 -20.32 31.40 -14.91
CA GLU A 192 -20.36 30.79 -16.24
C GLU A 192 -20.49 29.27 -16.18
N LEU A 193 -19.84 28.61 -15.22
CA LEU A 193 -20.04 27.20 -14.94
C LEU A 193 -21.49 26.89 -14.54
N VAL A 194 -22.09 27.70 -13.66
CA VAL A 194 -23.50 27.55 -13.27
C VAL A 194 -24.41 27.67 -14.49
N ARG A 195 -24.24 28.71 -15.32
CA ARG A 195 -25.04 28.91 -16.53
C ARG A 195 -24.88 27.76 -17.53
N ALA A 196 -23.65 27.28 -17.72
CA ALA A 196 -23.38 26.16 -18.64
C ALA A 196 -24.02 24.85 -18.16
N VAL A 197 -23.96 24.57 -16.85
CA VAL A 197 -24.61 23.39 -16.26
C VAL A 197 -26.13 23.50 -16.34
N GLU A 198 -26.71 24.67 -16.04
CA GLU A 198 -28.15 24.92 -16.16
C GLU A 198 -28.64 24.78 -17.61
N ALA A 199 -27.84 25.20 -18.60
CA ALA A 199 -28.14 25.07 -20.02
C ALA A 199 -27.88 23.66 -20.58
N GLY A 200 -27.26 22.76 -19.81
CA GLY A 200 -26.81 21.45 -20.30
C GLY A 200 -25.65 21.49 -21.30
N ASP A 201 -24.93 22.62 -21.38
CA ASP A 201 -23.77 22.78 -22.27
C ASP A 201 -22.52 22.15 -21.64
N VAL A 202 -22.28 20.89 -22.00
CA VAL A 202 -21.18 20.08 -21.50
C VAL A 202 -19.80 20.67 -21.86
N GLN A 203 -19.68 21.30 -23.03
CA GLN A 203 -18.39 21.82 -23.51
C GLN A 203 -18.00 23.10 -22.76
N ALA A 204 -18.95 24.04 -22.62
CA ALA A 204 -18.73 25.24 -21.84
C ALA A 204 -18.52 24.93 -20.36
N ALA A 205 -19.29 23.99 -19.79
CA ALA A 205 -19.14 23.57 -18.40
C ALA A 205 -17.77 22.93 -18.15
N SER A 206 -17.29 22.08 -19.06
CA SER A 206 -15.97 21.46 -18.99
C SER A 206 -14.84 22.50 -19.07
N ALA A 207 -14.94 23.48 -19.96
CA ALA A 207 -13.96 24.55 -20.09
C ALA A 207 -13.89 25.44 -18.83
N CYS A 208 -15.05 25.77 -18.25
CA CYS A 208 -15.12 26.54 -17.00
C CYS A 208 -14.58 25.72 -15.82
N ALA A 209 -14.96 24.44 -15.71
CA ALA A 209 -14.46 23.53 -14.68
C ALA A 209 -12.95 23.31 -14.78
N GLN A 210 -12.40 23.16 -15.99
CA GLN A 210 -10.96 23.05 -16.21
C GLN A 210 -10.23 24.33 -15.77
N SER A 211 -10.81 25.50 -16.07
CA SER A 211 -10.25 26.79 -15.66
C SER A 211 -10.28 26.99 -14.14
N LEU A 212 -11.39 26.64 -13.48
CA LEU A 212 -11.53 26.66 -12.02
C LEU A 212 -10.62 25.63 -11.34
N ALA A 213 -10.43 24.45 -11.94
CA ALA A 213 -9.50 23.44 -11.45
C ALA A 213 -8.04 23.89 -11.53
N ARG A 214 -7.66 24.58 -12.63
CA ARG A 214 -6.34 25.22 -12.75
C ARG A 214 -6.13 26.33 -11.71
N GLN A 215 -7.20 27.00 -11.30
CA GLN A 215 -7.19 28.01 -10.23
C GLN A 215 -7.29 27.39 -8.81
N GLN A 216 -7.35 26.06 -8.69
CA GLN A 216 -7.48 25.34 -7.41
C GLN A 216 -8.63 25.85 -6.52
N THR A 217 -9.73 26.28 -7.14
CA THR A 217 -10.85 26.87 -6.40
C THR A 217 -11.67 25.78 -5.68
N ALA A 218 -11.86 25.93 -4.37
CA ALA A 218 -12.76 25.06 -3.61
C ALA A 218 -14.22 25.36 -3.98
N LEU A 219 -14.90 24.40 -4.59
CA LEU A 219 -16.30 24.53 -5.02
C LEU A 219 -17.21 23.63 -4.18
N SER A 220 -18.38 24.14 -3.78
CA SER A 220 -19.47 23.33 -3.21
C SER A 220 -20.56 23.17 -4.27
N ILE A 221 -20.86 21.92 -4.62
CA ILE A 221 -21.95 21.61 -5.55
C ILE A 221 -23.19 21.30 -4.73
N GLN A 222 -24.24 22.10 -4.92
CA GLN A 222 -25.53 21.87 -4.31
C GLN A 222 -26.60 21.83 -5.41
N PRO A 223 -27.54 20.87 -5.38
CA PRO A 223 -28.70 20.90 -6.25
C PRO A 223 -29.45 22.23 -6.10
N SER A 224 -29.70 22.92 -7.21
CA SER A 224 -30.42 24.20 -7.19
C SER A 224 -31.83 24.01 -6.65
N GLN A 225 -32.19 24.78 -5.62
CA GLN A 225 -33.52 24.73 -4.99
C GLN A 225 -34.64 25.07 -5.98
N LYS A 226 -34.34 25.75 -7.08
CA LYS A 226 -35.29 26.15 -8.14
C LYS A 226 -35.94 24.96 -8.87
N HIS A 227 -35.39 23.74 -8.75
CA HIS A 227 -35.94 22.53 -9.37
C HIS A 227 -36.90 21.73 -8.47
N TYR A 228 -36.98 22.07 -7.18
CA TYR A 228 -38.02 21.50 -6.33
C TYR A 228 -39.27 22.34 -6.48
N THR A 229 -40.38 21.71 -6.84
CA THR A 229 -41.67 22.38 -6.78
C THR A 229 -41.93 22.76 -5.33
N ASP A 230 -42.38 23.99 -5.09
CA ASP A 230 -42.76 24.48 -3.74
C ASP A 230 -44.14 23.92 -3.34
N THR A 231 -44.38 22.66 -3.70
CA THR A 231 -45.61 21.94 -3.50
C THR A 231 -45.42 21.01 -2.31
N GLU A 232 -46.26 21.20 -1.31
CA GLU A 232 -46.38 20.30 -0.18
C GLU A 232 -46.85 18.92 -0.67
N ILE A 233 -46.15 17.86 -0.26
CA ILE A 233 -46.46 16.47 -0.60
C ILE A 233 -46.81 15.66 0.65
N SER A 234 -47.65 14.64 0.46
CA SER A 234 -48.13 13.74 1.51
C SER A 234 -47.24 12.50 1.59
N LEU A 235 -46.34 12.48 2.57
CA LEU A 235 -45.46 11.35 2.86
C LEU A 235 -46.20 10.30 3.70
N ALA A 236 -46.28 9.06 3.23
CA ALA A 236 -46.86 7.94 3.96
C ALA A 236 -45.82 7.34 4.90
N VAL A 237 -45.97 7.57 6.21
CA VAL A 237 -45.02 7.13 7.23
C VAL A 237 -45.56 5.91 7.97
N VAL A 238 -44.89 4.78 7.85
CA VAL A 238 -45.14 3.62 8.69
C VAL A 238 -44.35 3.80 9.98
N VAL A 239 -45.05 3.95 11.10
CA VAL A 239 -44.46 4.09 12.43
C VAL A 239 -44.48 2.74 13.11
N GLU A 240 -43.31 2.25 13.50
CA GLU A 240 -43.15 0.96 14.16
C GLU A 240 -42.45 1.13 15.51
N ASP A 241 -43.02 0.50 16.54
CA ASP A 241 -42.36 0.29 17.83
C ASP A 241 -42.08 -1.21 18.06
N ALA A 242 -41.65 -1.57 19.27
CA ALA A 242 -41.32 -2.96 19.59
C ALA A 242 -42.51 -3.94 19.58
N SER A 243 -43.75 -3.45 19.51
CA SER A 243 -44.97 -4.23 19.76
C SER A 243 -46.12 -3.97 18.79
N SER A 244 -46.06 -2.89 18.02
CA SER A 244 -47.15 -2.38 17.20
C SER A 244 -46.64 -1.58 16.00
N SER A 245 -47.43 -1.57 14.94
CA SER A 245 -47.23 -0.73 13.77
C SER A 245 -48.49 0.07 13.47
N CYS A 246 -48.32 1.31 13.01
CA CYS A 246 -49.39 2.14 12.49
C CYS A 246 -48.88 2.97 11.31
N CYS A 247 -49.79 3.58 10.57
CA CYS A 247 -49.44 4.47 9.47
C CYS A 247 -49.98 5.87 9.75
N VAL A 248 -49.14 6.88 9.54
CA VAL A 248 -49.52 8.30 9.59
C VAL A 248 -49.11 8.97 8.28
N THR A 249 -49.80 10.04 7.93
CA THR A 249 -49.46 10.85 6.75
C THR A 249 -48.88 12.17 7.23
N VAL A 250 -47.65 12.47 6.85
CA VAL A 250 -46.96 13.70 7.22
C VAL A 250 -46.82 14.58 5.98
N LYS A 251 -47.20 15.84 6.10
CA LYS A 251 -47.04 16.81 5.02
C LYS A 251 -45.65 17.42 5.05
N VAL A 252 -44.94 17.30 3.94
CA VAL A 252 -43.53 17.72 3.82
C VAL A 252 -43.28 18.39 2.48
N PHE A 253 -42.24 19.20 2.38
CA PHE A 253 -41.70 19.62 1.08
C PHE A 253 -40.52 18.71 0.70
N PRO A 254 -40.29 18.40 -0.59
CA PRO A 254 -39.13 17.59 -1.02
C PRO A 254 -37.79 18.16 -0.53
N HIS A 255 -37.67 19.48 -0.42
CA HIS A 255 -36.47 20.17 0.07
C HIS A 255 -36.33 20.20 1.60
N THR A 256 -37.33 19.72 2.35
CA THR A 256 -37.30 19.66 3.84
C THR A 256 -36.13 18.80 4.30
N LEU A 257 -35.39 19.26 5.30
CA LEU A 257 -34.32 18.47 5.92
C LEU A 257 -34.90 17.41 6.86
N VAL A 258 -34.23 16.27 6.98
CA VAL A 258 -34.62 15.20 7.93
C VAL A 258 -34.65 15.71 9.38
N ALA A 259 -33.77 16.65 9.76
CA ALA A 259 -33.84 17.32 11.06
C ALA A 259 -35.17 18.06 11.28
N ALA A 260 -35.65 18.78 10.27
CA ALA A 260 -36.91 19.50 10.33
C ALA A 260 -38.11 18.54 10.36
N LEU A 261 -38.07 17.45 9.59
CA LEU A 261 -39.08 16.39 9.66
C LEU A 261 -39.15 15.77 11.06
N LYS A 262 -38.00 15.49 11.69
CA LYS A 262 -37.96 14.99 13.07
C LYS A 262 -38.59 15.97 14.04
N GLN A 263 -38.28 17.26 13.91
CA GLN A 263 -38.86 18.30 14.75
C GLN A 263 -40.37 18.42 14.54
N GLN A 264 -40.85 18.34 13.30
CA GLN A 264 -42.26 18.34 12.96
C GLN A 264 -43.00 17.17 13.62
N VAL A 265 -42.47 15.94 13.48
CA VAL A 265 -43.07 14.76 14.09
C VAL A 265 -43.03 14.81 15.63
N PHE A 266 -42.03 15.48 16.21
CA PHE A 266 -42.01 15.73 17.65
C PHE A 266 -43.14 16.67 18.09
N LEU A 267 -43.37 17.75 17.34
CA LEU A 267 -44.42 18.72 17.65
C LEU A 267 -45.82 18.15 17.42
N GLU A 268 -46.02 17.41 16.33
CA GLU A 268 -47.33 16.88 15.93
C GLU A 268 -47.73 15.62 16.71
N TYR A 269 -46.78 14.71 16.94
CA TYR A 269 -47.05 13.38 17.49
C TYR A 269 -46.35 13.10 18.84
N GLY A 270 -45.53 14.03 19.33
CA GLY A 270 -44.86 13.91 20.63
C GLY A 270 -43.65 12.99 20.66
N PHE A 271 -43.21 12.46 19.52
CA PHE A 271 -42.02 11.61 19.45
C PHE A 271 -40.75 12.46 19.41
N HIS A 272 -39.96 12.50 20.49
CA HIS A 272 -38.74 13.31 20.53
C HIS A 272 -37.74 12.98 19.41
N PRO A 273 -37.01 13.93 18.78
CA PRO A 273 -36.09 13.64 17.67
C PRO A 273 -35.05 12.55 17.96
N ARG A 274 -34.62 12.43 19.23
CA ARG A 274 -33.69 11.40 19.70
C ARG A 274 -34.27 9.98 19.74
N VAL A 275 -35.60 9.80 19.79
CA VAL A 275 -36.24 8.48 19.69
C VAL A 275 -36.55 8.08 18.25
N GLN A 276 -36.44 9.00 17.30
CA GLN A 276 -36.83 8.77 15.92
C GLN A 276 -35.66 8.21 15.08
N ARG A 277 -35.88 7.05 14.47
CA ARG A 277 -34.99 6.44 13.48
C ARG A 277 -35.70 6.33 12.13
N TRP A 278 -35.30 7.17 11.19
CA TRP A 278 -35.91 7.27 9.88
C TRP A 278 -35.19 6.42 8.85
N VAL A 279 -35.95 5.63 8.11
CA VAL A 279 -35.50 4.86 6.96
C VAL A 279 -36.32 5.27 5.74
N ILE A 280 -35.66 5.83 4.74
CA ILE A 280 -36.28 6.30 3.49
C ILE A 280 -35.42 5.77 2.34
N GLY A 281 -36.05 5.14 1.34
CA GLY A 281 -35.31 4.57 0.20
C GLY A 281 -34.26 3.54 0.61
N GLN A 282 -34.56 2.68 1.59
CA GLN A 282 -33.65 1.65 2.14
C GLN A 282 -32.40 2.22 2.85
N CYS A 283 -32.35 3.51 3.15
CA CYS A 283 -31.23 4.16 3.80
C CYS A 283 -31.61 4.73 5.17
N LEU A 284 -30.72 4.59 6.17
CA LEU A 284 -30.85 5.30 7.44
C LEU A 284 -30.56 6.79 7.20
N CYS A 285 -31.51 7.66 7.55
CA CYS A 285 -31.44 9.07 7.21
C CYS A 285 -30.49 9.87 8.12
N ALA A 286 -29.75 10.80 7.51
CA ALA A 286 -28.92 11.79 8.19
C ALA A 286 -29.64 13.14 8.27
N ASP A 287 -29.46 13.84 9.40
CA ASP A 287 -30.22 15.05 9.75
C ASP A 287 -30.01 16.23 8.79
N SER A 288 -28.82 16.32 8.18
CA SER A 288 -28.40 17.42 7.29
C SER A 288 -28.87 17.29 5.84
N ARG A 289 -29.53 16.18 5.47
CA ARG A 289 -29.94 15.90 4.09
C ARG A 289 -31.44 16.16 3.89
N SER A 290 -31.81 16.54 2.67
CA SER A 290 -33.21 16.72 2.27
C SER A 290 -33.90 15.39 1.99
N LEU A 291 -35.24 15.36 2.12
CA LEU A 291 -36.07 14.20 1.82
C LEU A 291 -35.98 13.78 0.34
N ALA A 292 -35.91 14.74 -0.58
CA ALA A 292 -35.73 14.46 -2.01
C ALA A 292 -34.45 13.68 -2.31
N SER A 293 -33.38 13.91 -1.53
CA SER A 293 -32.12 13.16 -1.69
C SER A 293 -32.24 11.68 -1.32
N TYR A 294 -33.32 11.29 -0.62
CA TYR A 294 -33.67 9.91 -0.29
C TYR A 294 -34.80 9.34 -1.16
N GLY A 295 -35.21 10.07 -2.20
CA GLY A 295 -36.21 9.61 -3.17
C GLY A 295 -37.64 10.09 -2.91
N VAL A 296 -37.87 10.99 -1.94
CA VAL A 296 -39.20 11.56 -1.66
C VAL A 296 -39.48 12.74 -2.59
N GLN A 297 -40.37 12.55 -3.56
CA GLN A 297 -40.66 13.52 -4.61
C GLN A 297 -42.16 13.71 -4.89
N ARG A 298 -43.02 12.75 -4.51
CA ARG A 298 -44.45 12.77 -4.83
C ARG A 298 -45.31 12.26 -3.69
N ASP A 299 -46.61 12.56 -3.77
CA ASP A 299 -47.60 12.03 -2.85
C ASP A 299 -47.60 10.49 -2.84
N GLY A 300 -47.67 9.94 -1.63
CA GLY A 300 -47.70 8.49 -1.43
C GLY A 300 -46.32 7.82 -1.35
N ASP A 301 -45.23 8.57 -1.53
CA ASP A 301 -43.90 8.06 -1.21
C ASP A 301 -43.84 7.61 0.25
N THR A 302 -43.11 6.52 0.50
CA THR A 302 -43.12 5.85 1.80
C THR A 302 -41.85 6.10 2.60
N ALA A 303 -42.03 6.27 3.91
CA ALA A 303 -40.96 6.36 4.89
C ALA A 303 -41.27 5.46 6.07
N PHE A 304 -40.24 4.93 6.72
CA PHE A 304 -40.38 4.13 7.93
C PHE A 304 -39.78 4.88 9.12
N LEU A 305 -40.57 5.07 10.17
CA LEU A 305 -40.15 5.65 11.43
C LEU A 305 -40.13 4.56 12.49
N TYR A 306 -38.93 4.19 12.92
CA TYR A 306 -38.72 3.29 14.05
C TYR A 306 -38.54 4.09 15.33
N LEU A 307 -39.34 3.77 16.35
CA LEU A 307 -39.27 4.40 17.66
C LEU A 307 -38.40 3.57 18.60
N VAL A 308 -37.34 4.19 19.14
CA VAL A 308 -36.53 3.60 20.23
C VAL A 308 -37.00 4.09 21.59
N SER A 309 -36.80 3.27 22.63
CA SER A 309 -37.21 3.65 23.98
C SER A 309 -36.46 4.90 24.48
N ALA A 310 -37.11 5.73 25.29
CA ALA A 310 -36.49 6.91 25.89
C ALA A 310 -35.20 6.60 26.66
N ARG A 311 -35.13 5.43 27.31
CA ARG A 311 -33.93 4.95 28.02
C ARG A 311 -32.75 4.74 27.05
N GLN A 312 -32.99 4.09 25.92
CA GLN A 312 -31.98 3.85 24.90
C GLN A 312 -31.54 5.14 24.20
N ALA A 313 -32.45 6.08 24.02
CA ALA A 313 -32.16 7.40 23.48
C ALA A 313 -31.41 8.32 24.46
N GLY A 314 -31.20 7.90 25.73
CA GLY A 314 -30.59 8.72 26.77
C GLY A 314 -31.41 9.96 27.13
N LEU A 315 -32.74 9.85 27.06
CA LEU A 315 -33.68 10.94 27.32
C LEU A 315 -34.17 10.93 28.77
N SER A 316 -33.99 12.05 29.46
CA SER A 316 -34.64 12.30 30.75
C SER A 316 -35.96 13.04 30.55
N ARG A 317 -36.88 12.90 31.50
CA ARG A 317 -38.17 13.63 31.48
C ARG A 317 -37.97 15.15 31.52
N THR A 318 -36.93 15.62 32.22
CA THR A 318 -36.59 17.04 32.32
C THR A 318 -36.11 17.60 30.99
N LEU A 319 -35.28 16.86 30.24
CA LEU A 319 -34.76 17.29 28.95
C LEU A 319 -35.86 17.36 27.89
N VAL A 320 -36.77 16.38 27.87
CA VAL A 320 -37.94 16.41 26.97
C VAL A 320 -38.82 17.62 27.25
N GLN A 321 -39.05 17.95 28.52
CA GLN A 321 -39.88 19.10 28.90
C GLN A 321 -39.21 20.42 28.51
N GLN A 322 -37.90 20.55 28.71
CA GLN A 322 -37.12 21.70 28.30
C GLN A 322 -37.11 21.87 26.76
N ASP A 323 -36.91 20.80 26.01
CA ASP A 323 -36.89 20.83 24.54
C ASP A 323 -38.28 21.12 23.96
N GLN A 324 -39.35 20.67 24.64
CA GLN A 324 -40.72 21.01 24.28
C GLN A 324 -41.02 22.50 24.56
N GLU A 325 -40.57 23.04 25.70
CA GLU A 325 -40.69 24.47 26.02
C GLU A 325 -39.89 25.33 25.04
N ASN A 326 -38.66 24.93 24.69
CA ASN A 326 -37.82 25.62 23.71
C ASN A 326 -38.46 25.63 22.31
N ALA A 327 -39.05 24.50 21.89
CA ALA A 327 -39.69 24.40 20.58
C ALA A 327 -40.97 25.25 20.45
N LEU A 328 -41.68 25.49 21.57
CA LEU A 328 -42.85 26.37 21.61
C LEU A 328 -42.46 27.87 21.62
N LEU A 329 -41.23 28.20 21.99
CA LEU A 329 -40.72 29.57 22.08
C LEU A 329 -40.05 30.07 20.77
N THR A 330 -39.76 29.18 19.82
CA THR A 330 -39.26 29.54 18.49
C THR A 330 -40.39 29.96 17.54
N PRO A 331 -40.42 31.21 17.03
CA PRO A 331 -41.37 31.60 16.00
C PRO A 331 -40.98 30.96 14.65
N ASN A 332 -41.81 30.06 14.13
CA ASN A 332 -41.73 29.64 12.73
C ASN A 332 -42.01 30.86 11.83
N THR A 333 -40.98 31.36 11.16
CA THR A 333 -41.14 32.30 10.04
C THR A 333 -40.44 31.70 8.81
N PRO A 334 -41.15 31.41 7.71
CA PRO A 334 -40.52 31.30 6.41
C PRO A 334 -40.11 32.72 5.96
N ALA A 335 -38.83 32.91 5.66
CA ALA A 335 -38.35 34.17 5.10
C ALA A 335 -38.85 34.31 3.66
N GLY A 336 -39.75 35.26 3.44
CA GLY A 336 -40.24 35.71 2.14
C GLY A 336 -41.17 36.91 2.34
N GLU A 337 -40.63 38.11 2.16
CA GLU A 337 -41.34 39.38 2.33
C GLU A 337 -42.48 39.55 1.29
N THR A 338 -43.72 39.69 1.74
CA THR A 338 -44.65 40.77 1.32
C THR A 338 -45.89 40.84 2.21
N GLN A 339 -46.41 42.05 2.37
CA GLN A 339 -47.27 42.60 3.44
C GLN A 339 -48.78 42.20 3.43
N PRO A 340 -49.57 42.59 4.47
CA PRO A 340 -50.72 41.83 4.99
C PRO A 340 -52.10 42.34 4.56
N VAL A 341 -53.13 41.48 4.65
CA VAL A 341 -54.53 41.90 4.82
C VAL A 341 -55.26 40.97 5.80
N ALA A 342 -56.02 41.59 6.70
CA ALA A 342 -56.69 41.05 7.88
C ALA A 342 -57.94 40.19 7.62
N ASN A 343 -58.20 39.21 8.50
CA ASN A 343 -59.39 39.11 9.39
C ASN A 343 -59.48 37.70 10.03
N GLY A 344 -59.78 37.65 11.34
CA GLY A 344 -59.68 36.47 12.23
C GLY A 344 -60.77 35.38 12.09
N PRO A 345 -61.14 34.61 13.14
CA PRO A 345 -60.73 34.66 14.56
C PRO A 345 -60.12 33.36 15.13
N ALA A 346 -59.52 33.51 16.31
CA ALA A 346 -58.88 32.50 17.14
C ALA A 346 -59.83 31.40 17.65
N ALA A 347 -59.34 30.17 17.77
CA ALA A 347 -59.95 29.10 18.58
C ALA A 347 -58.89 28.22 19.27
N HIS A 348 -58.49 28.68 20.45
CA HIS A 348 -58.25 27.94 21.69
C HIS A 348 -58.04 26.41 21.62
N TRP A 349 -56.80 25.97 21.88
CA TRP A 349 -56.44 24.60 22.20
C TRP A 349 -57.01 24.17 23.57
N ARG A 350 -57.66 23.01 23.64
CA ARG A 350 -57.85 22.25 24.91
C ARG A 350 -57.31 20.84 24.72
N ALA A 351 -56.35 20.49 25.57
CA ALA A 351 -55.82 19.16 25.80
C ALA A 351 -56.87 18.21 26.40
N TYR A 352 -56.74 16.89 26.19
CA TYR A 352 -56.76 15.84 27.23
C TYR A 352 -56.27 14.48 26.68
N SER A 353 -55.56 13.73 27.52
CA SER A 353 -54.96 12.41 27.29
C SER A 353 -55.86 11.23 27.72
N THR A 354 -55.68 10.08 27.03
CA THR A 354 -55.67 8.65 27.47
C THR A 354 -56.87 7.93 28.15
N LEU A 355 -57.52 7.03 27.38
CA LEU A 355 -58.15 5.69 27.68
C LEU A 355 -59.32 5.56 28.72
N PRO A 356 -60.10 4.44 28.76
CA PRO A 356 -61.01 3.83 27.78
C PRO A 356 -62.47 3.65 28.30
N GLY A 357 -63.47 3.47 27.42
CA GLY A 357 -64.87 3.18 27.79
C GLY A 357 -65.42 1.92 27.10
N ARG A 358 -65.98 1.00 27.88
CA ARG A 358 -66.57 -0.29 27.47
C ARG A 358 -67.95 -0.15 26.80
N LEU A 359 -68.16 -1.05 25.81
CA LEU A 359 -69.41 -1.67 25.34
C LEU A 359 -70.47 -0.79 24.67
N HIS A 360 -70.83 -1.13 23.42
CA HIS A 360 -72.16 -1.66 23.07
C HIS A 360 -72.12 -2.42 21.74
N HIS A 361 -72.71 -3.62 21.76
CA HIS A 361 -73.10 -4.43 20.61
C HIS A 361 -74.09 -3.67 19.71
N ASN A 362 -73.98 -3.82 18.38
CA ASN A 362 -75.17 -4.11 17.59
C ASN A 362 -74.89 -4.78 16.24
N HIS A 363 -75.77 -5.74 15.97
CA HIS A 363 -75.92 -6.59 14.79
C HIS A 363 -76.60 -5.84 13.63
N HIS A 364 -76.17 -6.09 12.38
CA HIS A 364 -77.02 -6.23 11.16
C HIS A 364 -76.10 -6.58 9.97
N ASN A 365 -76.08 -7.81 9.42
CA ASN A 365 -77.01 -8.54 8.53
C ASN A 365 -77.30 -7.92 7.14
N ASN A 366 -77.01 -8.75 6.12
CA ASN A 366 -77.63 -8.88 4.78
C ASN A 366 -77.32 -7.80 3.73
N SER A 367 -77.20 -8.05 2.41
CA SER A 367 -77.25 -9.26 1.57
C SER A 367 -77.12 -8.87 0.07
N GLY A 368 -76.54 -9.77 -0.73
CA GLY A 368 -76.91 -10.05 -2.14
C GLY A 368 -76.17 -9.26 -3.23
N SER A 369 -76.03 -9.72 -4.48
CA SER A 369 -76.07 -11.04 -5.16
C SER A 369 -75.93 -10.77 -6.68
N SER A 370 -75.45 -11.77 -7.43
CA SER A 370 -75.59 -11.99 -8.89
C SER A 370 -74.72 -11.18 -9.87
N MET A 371 -74.32 -11.66 -11.06
CA MET A 371 -74.06 -12.97 -11.74
C MET A 371 -74.09 -12.69 -13.27
N GLY A 372 -73.24 -13.37 -14.06
CA GLY A 372 -73.38 -13.58 -15.53
C GLY A 372 -72.19 -13.05 -16.35
N VAL A 373 -71.14 -13.81 -16.71
CA VAL A 373 -70.98 -14.99 -17.62
C VAL A 373 -71.02 -14.65 -19.12
N ALA A 374 -69.89 -14.82 -19.83
CA ALA A 374 -69.76 -15.56 -21.10
C ALA A 374 -68.28 -15.69 -21.56
N GLU A 375 -67.87 -16.93 -21.83
CA GLU A 375 -66.53 -17.44 -22.19
C GLU A 375 -66.25 -17.49 -23.72
N ARG A 376 -64.96 -17.54 -24.10
CA ARG A 376 -64.26 -18.54 -24.99
C ARG A 376 -63.12 -17.92 -25.84
N LEU A 377 -62.01 -18.57 -26.18
CA LEU A 377 -61.03 -19.51 -25.56
C LEU A 377 -59.82 -19.60 -26.53
N GLY A 378 -58.63 -19.94 -26.00
CA GLY A 378 -57.43 -20.39 -26.74
C GLY A 378 -56.14 -19.94 -26.04
N LEU A 379 -55.62 -20.68 -25.04
CA LEU A 379 -54.65 -21.80 -25.16
C LEU A 379 -53.43 -21.44 -26.03
N GLY A 380 -52.18 -21.47 -25.58
CA GLY A 380 -51.60 -21.91 -24.33
C GLY A 380 -50.13 -22.24 -24.59
N GLU A 381 -49.22 -21.43 -24.05
CA GLU A 381 -47.84 -21.81 -23.75
C GLU A 381 -47.23 -20.71 -22.86
N ILE A 382 -46.44 -21.14 -21.87
CA ILE A 382 -45.88 -20.37 -20.73
C ILE A 382 -46.76 -20.43 -19.47
N ARG A 383 -46.93 -21.68 -19.06
CA ARG A 383 -46.92 -22.15 -17.67
C ARG A 383 -45.49 -21.92 -17.13
N ASP A 384 -45.43 -21.39 -15.91
CA ASP A 384 -44.25 -21.25 -15.02
C ASP A 384 -43.80 -19.79 -14.80
N LEU A 385 -43.86 -19.40 -13.52
CA LEU A 385 -43.45 -18.17 -12.87
C LEU A 385 -44.58 -17.16 -12.59
N ILE A 386 -44.80 -16.96 -11.29
CA ILE A 386 -45.71 -15.99 -10.65
C ILE A 386 -47.16 -16.49 -10.48
N ASN A 387 -47.30 -17.59 -9.73
CA ASN A 387 -48.49 -17.83 -8.91
C ASN A 387 -48.07 -18.56 -7.63
N LEU A 388 -47.90 -17.80 -6.56
CA LEU A 388 -48.13 -18.27 -5.20
C LEU A 388 -48.91 -17.16 -4.51
N GLU A 389 -50.23 -17.20 -4.74
CA GLU A 389 -51.20 -16.65 -3.81
C GLU A 389 -50.87 -17.15 -2.39
N MET A 390 -51.21 -16.32 -1.41
CA MET A 390 -51.11 -16.60 0.00
C MET A 390 -52.50 -17.03 0.55
N PRO A 391 -52.93 -18.29 0.42
CA PRO A 391 -54.05 -18.81 1.19
C PRO A 391 -53.50 -19.70 2.31
N GLN A 392 -53.24 -19.15 3.50
CA GLN A 392 -53.04 -20.00 4.70
C GLN A 392 -53.13 -19.28 6.07
N LEU A 393 -53.83 -18.15 6.18
CA LEU A 393 -54.04 -17.48 7.48
C LEU A 393 -55.29 -17.95 8.25
N ASN A 394 -56.17 -18.76 7.66
CA ASN A 394 -57.38 -19.22 8.34
C ASN A 394 -57.30 -20.59 9.03
N GLU A 395 -56.26 -21.40 8.81
CA GLU A 395 -56.13 -22.72 9.46
C GLU A 395 -55.28 -22.68 10.76
N ALA A 396 -54.62 -21.57 11.07
CA ALA A 396 -53.79 -21.45 12.28
C ALA A 396 -54.59 -21.13 13.56
N LEU A 397 -55.91 -20.92 13.49
CA LEU A 397 -56.74 -20.53 14.64
C LEU A 397 -57.43 -21.70 15.35
N VAL A 398 -57.25 -22.95 14.91
CA VAL A 398 -57.82 -24.12 15.58
C VAL A 398 -56.84 -25.28 15.60
N SER A 399 -55.84 -25.23 16.49
CA SER A 399 -55.22 -26.44 17.06
C SER A 399 -54.31 -26.15 18.27
N ASN A 400 -54.79 -26.60 19.43
CA ASN A 400 -54.06 -27.02 20.63
C ASN A 400 -52.93 -26.15 21.19
N ARG A 401 -53.30 -25.40 22.23
CA ARG A 401 -52.42 -24.92 23.30
C ARG A 401 -51.77 -26.09 24.04
N SER A 402 -50.60 -26.54 23.57
CA SER A 402 -49.59 -27.21 24.41
C SER A 402 -48.27 -27.37 23.65
N ASN A 403 -47.53 -26.27 23.45
CA ASN A 403 -46.08 -26.38 23.27
C ASN A 403 -45.44 -25.09 23.78
N THR A 404 -44.77 -25.18 24.92
CA THR A 404 -43.84 -24.16 25.43
C THR A 404 -42.90 -23.71 24.31
N GLN A 405 -42.83 -22.40 24.06
CA GLN A 405 -42.00 -21.78 23.01
C GLN A 405 -40.54 -22.25 23.11
N LEU A 406 -40.14 -23.20 22.27
CA LEU A 406 -38.76 -23.62 22.06
C LEU A 406 -38.10 -22.65 21.08
N GLY A 407 -37.31 -21.70 21.59
CA GLY A 407 -36.63 -20.66 20.82
C GLY A 407 -35.64 -19.88 21.68
N TRP A 408 -35.00 -18.85 21.13
CA TRP A 408 -34.12 -17.94 21.87
C TRP A 408 -34.60 -16.49 21.74
N ALA A 409 -34.65 -15.78 22.86
CA ALA A 409 -35.02 -14.38 22.89
C ALA A 409 -33.84 -13.51 22.46
N CYS A 410 -34.06 -12.60 21.52
CA CYS A 410 -33.06 -11.64 21.09
C CYS A 410 -32.69 -10.68 22.23
N PRO A 411 -31.40 -10.49 22.56
CA PRO A 411 -31.00 -9.55 23.60
C PRO A 411 -31.26 -8.08 23.23
N SER A 412 -31.35 -7.77 21.93
CA SER A 412 -31.54 -6.40 21.42
C SER A 412 -33.01 -6.00 21.29
N CYS A 413 -33.85 -6.86 20.69
CA CYS A 413 -35.25 -6.54 20.41
C CYS A 413 -36.25 -7.50 21.07
N THR A 414 -35.80 -8.45 21.89
CA THR A 414 -36.61 -9.42 22.64
C THR A 414 -37.43 -10.43 21.82
N PHE A 415 -37.40 -10.36 20.49
CA PHE A 415 -38.07 -11.31 19.60
C PHE A 415 -37.63 -12.76 19.85
N ILE A 416 -38.59 -13.70 19.88
CA ILE A 416 -38.33 -15.13 20.08
C ILE A 416 -38.03 -15.80 18.74
N ASN A 417 -36.75 -16.06 18.49
CA ASN A 417 -36.28 -16.70 17.27
C ASN A 417 -36.37 -18.22 17.35
N LYS A 418 -36.49 -18.87 16.17
CA LYS A 418 -36.38 -20.33 16.08
C LYS A 418 -35.01 -20.83 16.55
N PRO A 419 -34.92 -22.02 17.18
CA PRO A 419 -33.69 -22.54 17.76
C PRO A 419 -32.48 -22.58 16.82
N THR A 420 -32.66 -22.89 15.53
CA THR A 420 -31.54 -23.01 14.59
C THR A 420 -31.05 -21.68 14.00
N ARG A 421 -31.76 -20.56 14.21
CA ARG A 421 -31.47 -19.30 13.54
C ARG A 421 -30.19 -18.67 14.12
N PRO A 422 -29.17 -18.34 13.32
CA PRO A 422 -27.90 -17.80 13.81
C PRO A 422 -27.97 -16.34 14.27
N GLY A 423 -28.98 -15.59 13.79
CA GLY A 423 -29.23 -14.21 14.18
C GLY A 423 -30.73 -13.89 14.23
N CYS A 424 -31.09 -12.75 14.80
CA CYS A 424 -32.46 -12.39 15.05
C CYS A 424 -33.21 -12.05 13.76
N GLU A 425 -34.46 -12.49 13.64
CA GLU A 425 -35.31 -12.23 12.47
C GLU A 425 -35.67 -10.77 12.31
N MET A 426 -35.84 -10.06 13.41
CA MET A 426 -36.35 -8.69 13.40
C MET A 426 -35.24 -7.65 13.32
N CYS A 427 -34.08 -7.90 13.93
CA CYS A 427 -33.03 -6.89 14.07
C CYS A 427 -31.63 -7.39 13.70
N SER A 428 -31.51 -8.63 13.20
CA SER A 428 -30.24 -9.26 12.82
C SER A 428 -29.20 -9.39 13.93
N ALA A 429 -29.53 -9.04 15.18
CA ALA A 429 -28.63 -9.22 16.32
C ALA A 429 -28.26 -10.69 16.50
N ASP A 430 -27.00 -10.94 16.83
CA ASP A 430 -26.48 -12.30 16.93
C ASP A 430 -27.22 -13.14 17.97
N ARG A 431 -27.31 -14.44 17.69
CA ARG A 431 -27.75 -15.40 18.69
C ARG A 431 -26.79 -15.37 19.88
N PRO A 432 -27.30 -15.41 21.13
CA PRO A 432 -26.44 -15.43 22.32
C PRO A 432 -25.38 -16.53 22.24
N GLU A 433 -24.11 -16.18 22.49
CA GLU A 433 -22.94 -17.08 22.32
C GLU A 433 -23.06 -18.39 23.10
N GLY A 434 -23.75 -18.39 24.25
CA GLY A 434 -23.98 -19.58 25.09
C GLY A 434 -25.21 -20.42 24.74
N TYR A 435 -26.01 -20.04 23.74
CA TYR A 435 -27.21 -20.79 23.38
C TYR A 435 -26.87 -22.03 22.55
N THR A 436 -27.34 -23.18 23.01
CA THR A 436 -27.29 -24.43 22.26
C THR A 436 -28.69 -24.83 21.81
N ILE A 437 -28.78 -25.40 20.60
CA ILE A 437 -30.04 -25.93 20.09
C ILE A 437 -30.47 -27.08 21.00
N PRO A 438 -31.69 -27.07 21.55
CA PRO A 438 -32.16 -28.13 22.45
C PRO A 438 -32.04 -29.52 21.83
N GLY A 439 -31.50 -30.48 22.60
CA GLY A 439 -31.35 -31.86 22.15
C GLY A 439 -32.70 -32.49 21.77
N GLY A 440 -32.78 -33.11 20.59
CA GLY A 440 -34.01 -33.72 20.08
C GLY A 440 -34.96 -32.74 19.35
N TYR A 441 -34.59 -31.46 19.23
CA TYR A 441 -35.34 -30.50 18.41
C TYR A 441 -35.36 -30.94 16.93
N ARG A 442 -36.56 -30.96 16.34
CA ARG A 442 -36.76 -31.24 14.91
C ARG A 442 -37.21 -29.96 14.21
N PRO A 443 -36.37 -29.39 13.32
CA PRO A 443 -36.77 -28.24 12.52
C PRO A 443 -38.00 -28.55 11.67
N ASP A 444 -38.88 -27.56 11.51
CA ASP A 444 -40.04 -27.69 10.63
C ASP A 444 -39.65 -27.58 9.14
N ALA A 445 -40.59 -27.88 8.24
CA ALA A 445 -40.33 -27.87 6.79
C ALA A 445 -39.92 -26.50 6.22
N LEU A 446 -40.31 -25.40 6.88
CA LEU A 446 -39.92 -24.04 6.48
C LEU A 446 -38.48 -23.75 6.94
N GLU A 447 -38.14 -24.15 8.15
CA GLU A 447 -36.80 -24.01 8.74
C GLU A 447 -35.77 -24.88 8.01
N LEU A 448 -36.13 -26.12 7.62
CA LEU A 448 -35.28 -26.98 6.80
C LEU A 448 -34.99 -26.35 5.43
N ARG A 449 -36.01 -25.77 4.77
CA ARG A 449 -35.81 -25.04 3.51
C ARG A 449 -34.88 -23.85 3.69
N ARG A 450 -35.06 -23.05 4.75
CA ARG A 450 -34.16 -21.92 5.07
C ARG A 450 -32.72 -22.39 5.25
N ILE A 451 -32.49 -23.43 6.07
CA ILE A 451 -31.16 -23.99 6.33
C ILE A 451 -30.52 -24.49 5.03
N GLN A 452 -31.29 -25.13 4.15
CA GLN A 452 -30.78 -25.59 2.86
C GLN A 452 -30.40 -24.42 1.93
N GLN A 453 -31.23 -23.38 1.89
CA GLN A 453 -30.94 -22.15 1.14
C GLN A 453 -29.69 -21.42 1.68
N GLU A 454 -29.55 -21.30 3.00
CA GLU A 454 -28.37 -20.71 3.65
C GLU A 454 -27.09 -21.50 3.32
N LYS A 455 -27.15 -22.85 3.39
CA LYS A 455 -26.01 -23.71 3.01
C LYS A 455 -25.61 -23.53 1.55
N GLU A 456 -26.59 -23.48 0.66
CA GLU A 456 -26.34 -23.27 -0.77
C GLU A 456 -25.80 -21.86 -1.04
N ALA A 457 -26.32 -20.82 -0.38
CA ALA A 457 -25.82 -19.46 -0.48
C ALA A 457 -24.36 -19.35 0.02
N ILE A 458 -24.01 -20.01 1.13
CA ILE A 458 -22.63 -20.07 1.63
C ILE A 458 -21.72 -20.76 0.61
N ARG A 459 -22.17 -21.88 0.02
CA ARG A 459 -21.43 -22.61 -1.02
C ARG A 459 -21.19 -21.73 -2.25
N GLN A 460 -22.21 -21.02 -2.72
CA GLN A 460 -22.12 -20.10 -3.85
C GLN A 460 -21.19 -18.93 -3.56
N TYR A 461 -21.28 -18.35 -2.36
CA TYR A 461 -20.39 -17.27 -1.91
C TYR A 461 -18.92 -17.72 -1.88
N GLN A 462 -18.64 -18.90 -1.32
CA GLN A 462 -17.29 -19.48 -1.32
C GLN A 462 -16.77 -19.71 -2.74
N GLN A 463 -17.60 -20.24 -3.64
CA GLN A 463 -17.24 -20.42 -5.05
C GLN A 463 -16.96 -19.10 -5.77
N ALA A 464 -17.78 -18.07 -5.53
CA ALA A 464 -17.55 -16.74 -6.08
C ALA A 464 -16.23 -16.14 -5.59
N GLN A 465 -15.94 -16.23 -4.28
CA GLN A 465 -14.65 -15.79 -3.73
C GLN A 465 -13.45 -16.58 -4.30
N GLU A 466 -13.59 -17.87 -4.55
CA GLU A 466 -12.53 -18.67 -5.18
C GLU A 466 -12.31 -18.30 -6.64
N ALA A 467 -13.40 -18.04 -7.38
CA ALA A 467 -13.34 -17.58 -8.76
C ALA A 467 -12.66 -16.21 -8.85
N GLU A 468 -13.06 -15.25 -8.01
CA GLU A 468 -12.46 -13.92 -7.92
C GLU A 468 -10.97 -14.01 -7.55
N ARG A 469 -10.61 -14.86 -6.56
CA ARG A 469 -9.20 -15.10 -6.19
C ARG A 469 -8.40 -15.66 -7.37
N ARG A 470 -8.96 -16.60 -8.14
CA ARG A 470 -8.33 -17.15 -9.33
C ARG A 470 -8.14 -16.10 -10.42
N GLU A 471 -9.15 -15.27 -10.66
CA GLU A 471 -9.08 -14.20 -11.66
C GLU A 471 -8.05 -13.15 -11.28
N ASN A 472 -8.06 -12.70 -10.02
CA ASN A 472 -7.06 -11.77 -9.49
C ASN A 472 -5.64 -12.34 -9.59
N TYR A 473 -5.44 -13.62 -9.24
CA TYR A 473 -4.16 -14.30 -9.40
C TYR A 473 -3.73 -14.37 -10.86
N ALA A 474 -4.63 -14.75 -11.77
CA ALA A 474 -4.35 -14.82 -13.20
C ALA A 474 -3.96 -13.44 -13.76
N ARG A 475 -4.64 -12.36 -13.35
CA ARG A 475 -4.31 -10.99 -13.72
C ARG A 475 -2.92 -10.58 -13.23
N LEU A 476 -2.57 -10.90 -11.99
CA LEU A 476 -1.24 -10.60 -11.43
C LEU A 476 -0.13 -11.35 -12.19
N VAL A 477 -0.33 -12.63 -12.49
CA VAL A 477 0.61 -13.43 -13.29
C VAL A 477 0.75 -12.85 -14.70
N GLN A 478 -0.35 -12.44 -15.32
CA GLN A 478 -0.32 -11.81 -16.65
C GLN A 478 0.45 -10.49 -16.65
N MET A 479 0.25 -9.64 -15.63
CA MET A 479 0.97 -8.36 -15.50
C MET A 479 2.46 -8.55 -15.23
N ASP A 480 2.84 -9.52 -14.39
CA ASP A 480 4.25 -9.83 -14.15
C ASP A 480 4.93 -10.42 -15.39
N GLY A 481 4.21 -11.24 -16.16
CA GLY A 481 4.68 -11.85 -17.39
C GLY A 481 4.93 -10.90 -18.56
N GLN A 482 4.55 -9.62 -18.46
CA GLN A 482 4.86 -8.62 -19.48
C GLN A 482 6.35 -8.31 -19.53
N GLU A 483 6.99 -8.46 -20.69
CA GLU A 483 8.42 -8.17 -20.84
C GLU A 483 8.74 -6.67 -20.68
N LEU A 484 7.82 -5.80 -21.15
CA LEU A 484 7.94 -4.35 -21.07
C LEU A 484 6.69 -3.75 -20.45
N VAL A 485 6.88 -2.74 -19.60
CA VAL A 485 5.81 -1.89 -19.08
C VAL A 485 5.76 -0.63 -19.93
N LEU A 486 4.62 -0.37 -20.56
CA LEU A 486 4.46 0.80 -21.43
C LEU A 486 3.95 2.01 -20.64
N ASN A 487 4.23 3.22 -21.12
CA ASN A 487 3.75 4.45 -20.49
C ASN A 487 2.22 4.58 -20.56
N PRO A 488 1.53 4.77 -19.42
CA PRO A 488 0.07 4.92 -19.41
C PRO A 488 -0.36 6.31 -19.85
N GLU A 489 0.50 7.31 -19.69
CA GLU A 489 0.25 8.72 -19.99
C GLU A 489 1.35 9.27 -20.89
N SER A 490 1.09 10.41 -21.54
CA SER A 490 2.09 11.03 -22.42
C SER A 490 3.27 11.56 -21.62
N VAL A 491 4.48 11.36 -22.13
CA VAL A 491 5.72 11.70 -21.41
C VAL A 491 6.83 12.06 -22.40
N GLU A 492 7.68 13.01 -22.03
CA GLU A 492 8.83 13.41 -22.86
C GLU A 492 10.04 12.50 -22.59
N CYS A 493 10.63 11.96 -23.65
CA CYS A 493 11.86 11.18 -23.55
C CYS A 493 13.05 12.09 -23.27
N ARG A 494 13.73 11.93 -22.12
CA ARG A 494 14.87 12.80 -21.74
C ARG A 494 16.17 12.63 -22.55
N ILE A 495 16.20 11.68 -23.48
CA ILE A 495 17.37 11.42 -24.34
C ILE A 495 17.22 12.16 -25.68
N CYS A 496 16.06 11.99 -26.33
CA CYS A 496 15.80 12.58 -27.64
C CYS A 496 14.81 13.76 -27.62
N TYR A 497 14.25 14.09 -26.45
CA TYR A 497 13.28 15.17 -26.21
C TYR A 497 11.98 15.05 -27.04
N LEU A 498 11.65 13.84 -27.51
CA LEU A 498 10.38 13.57 -28.19
C LEU A 498 9.25 13.33 -27.18
N GLN A 499 8.08 13.89 -27.47
CA GLN A 499 6.85 13.61 -26.72
C GLN A 499 6.29 12.24 -27.12
N LEU A 500 6.25 11.32 -26.16
CA LEU A 500 5.72 9.97 -26.33
C LEU A 500 4.25 9.95 -25.94
N GLN A 501 3.40 9.40 -26.80
CA GLN A 501 1.99 9.12 -26.48
C GLN A 501 1.87 7.87 -25.60
N PRO A 502 0.72 7.65 -24.93
CA PRO A 502 0.47 6.42 -24.18
C PRO A 502 0.75 5.17 -25.02
N GLY A 503 1.63 4.29 -24.52
CA GLY A 503 2.04 3.07 -25.21
C GLY A 503 3.34 3.16 -26.03
N GLU A 504 3.86 4.35 -26.31
CA GLU A 504 5.05 4.53 -27.17
C GLU A 504 6.39 4.44 -26.41
N GLY A 505 6.36 4.77 -25.12
CA GLY A 505 7.49 4.72 -24.20
C GLY A 505 7.51 3.45 -23.34
N VAL A 506 8.69 3.15 -22.83
CA VAL A 506 8.93 2.03 -21.90
C VAL A 506 9.28 2.60 -20.53
N LEU A 507 8.49 2.23 -19.52
CA LEU A 507 8.75 2.44 -18.10
C LEU A 507 9.65 1.33 -17.56
N LEU A 508 10.81 1.71 -17.04
CA LEU A 508 11.72 0.77 -16.39
C LEU A 508 11.16 0.33 -15.03
N ARG A 509 11.12 -0.98 -14.76
CA ARG A 509 10.43 -1.56 -13.59
C ARG A 509 11.02 -1.13 -12.24
N GLU A 510 12.35 -0.99 -12.17
CA GLU A 510 13.04 -0.69 -10.91
C GLU A 510 12.98 0.80 -10.51
N CYS A 511 12.85 1.72 -11.48
CA CYS A 511 12.98 3.15 -11.23
C CYS A 511 11.86 4.02 -11.79
N LEU A 512 10.93 3.45 -12.56
CA LEU A 512 9.80 4.14 -13.19
C LEU A 512 10.20 5.32 -14.11
N HIS A 513 11.45 5.37 -14.56
CA HIS A 513 11.85 6.32 -15.61
C HIS A 513 11.38 5.81 -16.97
N CYS A 514 10.92 6.73 -17.82
CA CYS A 514 10.36 6.41 -19.13
C CYS A 514 11.20 6.97 -20.27
N PHE A 515 11.43 6.13 -21.28
CA PHE A 515 12.20 6.47 -22.48
C PHE A 515 11.58 5.82 -23.72
N CYS A 516 11.86 6.36 -24.90
CA CYS A 516 11.45 5.69 -26.13
C CYS A 516 12.28 4.40 -26.36
N ARG A 517 11.68 3.45 -27.08
CA ARG A 517 12.30 2.14 -27.36
C ARG A 517 13.66 2.27 -28.06
N GLU A 518 13.77 3.21 -28.99
CA GLU A 518 14.99 3.43 -29.77
C GLU A 518 16.14 3.92 -28.90
N CYS A 519 15.89 4.89 -28.01
CA CYS A 519 16.93 5.40 -27.13
C CYS A 519 17.43 4.33 -26.15
N LEU A 520 16.53 3.51 -25.57
CA LEU A 520 16.94 2.41 -24.70
C LEU A 520 17.75 1.36 -25.48
N ARG A 521 17.33 0.99 -26.70
CA ARG A 521 18.10 0.10 -27.56
C ARG A 521 19.51 0.64 -27.83
N SER A 522 19.64 1.93 -28.15
CA SER A 522 20.95 2.56 -28.35
C SER A 522 21.82 2.50 -27.09
N VAL A 523 21.26 2.76 -25.92
CA VAL A 523 21.99 2.65 -24.63
C VAL A 523 22.51 1.21 -24.40
N ILE A 524 21.68 0.20 -24.66
CA ILE A 524 22.07 -1.21 -24.53
C ILE A 524 23.24 -1.56 -25.46
N LEU A 525 23.16 -1.13 -26.73
CA LEU A 525 24.18 -1.46 -27.73
C LEU A 525 25.52 -0.79 -27.45
N LEU A 526 25.48 0.48 -27.00
CA LEU A 526 26.67 1.29 -26.72
C LEU A 526 27.32 1.00 -25.37
N SER A 527 26.59 0.39 -24.42
CA SER A 527 27.14 0.04 -23.10
C SER A 527 28.28 -0.99 -23.24
N GLU A 528 29.45 -0.74 -22.65
CA GLU A 528 30.54 -1.73 -22.62
C GLU A 528 30.40 -2.73 -21.47
N ASP A 529 29.65 -2.36 -20.42
CA ASP A 529 29.34 -3.24 -19.30
C ASP A 529 28.08 -4.09 -19.58
N PRO A 530 28.02 -5.33 -19.05
CA PRO A 530 26.85 -6.18 -19.18
C PRO A 530 25.66 -5.67 -18.36
N GLN A 531 25.92 -5.00 -17.24
CA GLN A 531 24.90 -4.32 -16.47
C GLN A 531 24.66 -2.94 -17.07
N VAL A 532 23.57 -2.82 -17.83
CA VAL A 532 23.20 -1.56 -18.49
C VAL A 532 22.48 -0.67 -17.47
N ALA A 533 23.08 0.47 -17.13
CA ALA A 533 22.50 1.42 -16.21
C ALA A 533 21.32 2.21 -16.84
N CYS A 534 20.40 2.66 -16.00
CA CYS A 534 19.36 3.59 -16.37
C CYS A 534 19.99 4.91 -16.87
N PRO A 535 19.58 5.44 -18.04
CA PRO A 535 20.17 6.65 -18.59
C PRO A 535 19.69 7.94 -17.90
N TYR A 536 18.76 7.86 -16.94
CA TYR A 536 18.21 9.04 -16.28
C TYR A 536 19.26 9.80 -15.46
N ARG A 537 19.36 11.10 -15.73
CA ARG A 537 20.17 12.05 -14.96
C ARG A 537 19.59 13.46 -15.07
N ASP A 538 19.65 14.21 -13.99
CA ASP A 538 19.38 15.65 -13.92
C ASP A 538 20.48 16.36 -13.09
N GLU A 539 20.31 17.65 -12.80
CA GLU A 539 21.31 18.45 -12.09
C GLU A 539 21.54 18.01 -10.62
N ALA A 540 20.59 17.27 -10.02
CA ALA A 540 20.63 16.88 -8.62
C ALA A 540 20.75 15.36 -8.42
N TYR A 541 20.46 14.56 -9.44
CA TYR A 541 20.27 13.12 -9.31
C TYR A 541 20.66 12.36 -10.59
N ALA A 542 21.42 11.29 -10.41
CA ALA A 542 21.64 10.26 -11.44
C ALA A 542 21.09 8.94 -10.92
N CYS A 543 20.34 8.23 -11.76
CA CYS A 543 19.71 6.99 -11.35
C CYS A 543 20.72 5.82 -11.33
N ASP A 544 20.82 5.13 -10.19
CA ASP A 544 21.72 3.98 -10.02
C ASP A 544 21.07 2.63 -10.39
N CYS A 545 19.81 2.63 -10.85
CA CYS A 545 19.12 1.41 -11.25
C CYS A 545 19.65 0.88 -12.58
N THR A 546 19.53 -0.43 -12.81
CA THR A 546 19.93 -1.11 -14.04
C THR A 546 18.73 -1.67 -14.80
N LEU A 547 18.82 -1.75 -16.11
CA LEU A 547 17.84 -2.42 -16.96
C LEU A 547 17.85 -3.93 -16.67
N GLN A 548 16.66 -4.53 -16.59
CA GLN A 548 16.51 -5.97 -16.39
C GLN A 548 16.73 -6.75 -17.69
N GLU A 549 17.16 -8.01 -17.59
CA GLU A 549 17.34 -8.91 -18.74
C GLU A 549 16.06 -9.01 -19.60
N ARG A 550 14.87 -9.09 -18.96
CA ARG A 550 13.57 -9.13 -19.66
C ARG A 550 13.30 -7.89 -20.49
N GLU A 551 13.72 -6.72 -19.99
CA GLU A 551 13.56 -5.44 -20.67
C GLU A 551 14.52 -5.37 -21.85
N ILE A 552 15.79 -5.74 -21.63
CA ILE A 552 16.84 -5.78 -22.66
C ILE A 552 16.42 -6.69 -23.81
N ARG A 553 16.00 -7.93 -23.49
CA ARG A 553 15.59 -8.93 -24.48
C ARG A 553 14.46 -8.43 -25.38
N ALA A 554 13.49 -7.71 -24.82
CA ALA A 554 12.34 -7.19 -25.57
C ALA A 554 12.61 -5.88 -26.33
N LEU A 555 13.72 -5.19 -26.03
CA LEU A 555 14.12 -3.93 -26.67
C LEU A 555 15.04 -4.12 -27.88
N VAL A 556 15.74 -5.24 -27.97
CA VAL A 556 16.73 -5.52 -29.02
C VAL A 556 16.35 -6.73 -29.87
N SER A 557 16.97 -6.90 -31.03
CA SER A 557 16.77 -8.11 -31.84
C SER A 557 17.45 -9.33 -31.20
N GLY A 558 17.07 -10.55 -31.62
CA GLY A 558 17.72 -11.77 -31.12
C GLY A 558 19.25 -11.78 -31.28
N GLU A 559 19.75 -11.32 -32.44
CA GLU A 559 21.19 -11.21 -32.70
C GLU A 559 21.89 -10.18 -31.81
N GLU A 560 21.22 -9.05 -31.52
CA GLU A 560 21.74 -8.02 -30.62
C GLU A 560 21.77 -8.51 -29.17
N TYR A 561 20.75 -9.27 -28.79
CA TYR A 561 20.65 -9.88 -27.48
C TYR A 561 21.75 -10.91 -27.25
N GLU A 562 22.02 -11.77 -28.23
CA GLU A 562 23.13 -12.73 -28.19
C GLU A 562 24.48 -12.01 -28.08
N ARG A 563 24.68 -10.90 -28.80
CA ARG A 563 25.89 -10.07 -28.68
C ARG A 563 26.03 -9.48 -27.27
N TRP A 564 24.94 -9.00 -26.67
CA TRP A 564 24.95 -8.50 -25.29
C TRP A 564 25.25 -9.62 -24.27
N LEU A 565 24.68 -10.82 -24.44
CA LEU A 565 24.99 -11.99 -23.62
C LEU A 565 26.47 -12.38 -23.73
N GLN A 566 27.02 -12.40 -24.95
CA GLN A 566 28.41 -12.73 -25.19
C GLN A 566 29.36 -11.71 -24.52
N ARG A 567 29.01 -10.42 -24.54
CA ARG A 567 29.73 -9.37 -23.80
C ARG A 567 29.77 -9.67 -22.29
N GLY A 568 28.64 -10.10 -21.72
CA GLY A 568 28.59 -10.53 -20.31
C GLY A 568 29.50 -11.70 -20.00
N LEU A 569 29.55 -12.70 -20.88
CA LEU A 569 30.48 -13.82 -20.75
C LEU A 569 31.94 -13.37 -20.85
N SER A 570 32.29 -12.51 -21.81
CA SER A 570 33.66 -11.99 -21.96
C SER A 570 34.11 -11.14 -20.77
N VAL A 571 33.21 -10.33 -20.20
CA VAL A 571 33.53 -9.53 -19.00
C VAL A 571 33.70 -10.45 -17.79
N ALA A 572 32.81 -11.44 -17.60
CA ALA A 572 32.94 -12.43 -16.54
C ALA A 572 34.22 -13.25 -16.67
N GLU A 573 34.59 -13.66 -17.88
CA GLU A 573 35.85 -14.32 -18.19
C GLU A 573 37.05 -13.43 -17.79
N SER A 574 37.08 -12.18 -18.24
CA SER A 574 38.19 -11.26 -17.99
C SER A 574 38.41 -10.93 -16.52
N ARG A 575 37.34 -10.97 -15.72
CA ARG A 575 37.35 -10.70 -14.28
C ARG A 575 37.52 -11.96 -13.44
N CYS A 576 37.47 -13.15 -14.05
CA CYS A 576 37.64 -14.41 -13.35
C CYS A 576 39.12 -14.69 -13.09
N GLU A 577 39.48 -14.85 -11.82
CA GLU A 577 40.83 -15.27 -11.41
C GLU A 577 41.13 -16.68 -11.96
N GLY A 578 42.34 -16.86 -12.50
CA GLY A 578 42.74 -18.13 -13.11
C GLY A 578 42.06 -18.42 -14.46
N SER A 579 41.47 -17.42 -15.13
CA SER A 579 40.99 -17.58 -16.50
C SER A 579 42.11 -17.42 -17.54
N TYR A 580 41.99 -18.15 -18.64
CA TYR A 580 42.84 -17.99 -19.81
C TYR A 580 42.05 -18.20 -21.10
N HIS A 581 42.03 -17.17 -21.93
CA HIS A 581 41.48 -17.21 -23.29
C HIS A 581 42.49 -17.85 -24.25
N CYS A 582 42.01 -18.67 -25.17
CA CYS A 582 42.84 -19.27 -26.22
C CYS A 582 43.61 -18.20 -27.01
N ALA A 583 44.89 -18.44 -27.29
CA ALA A 583 45.72 -17.52 -28.05
C ALA A 583 45.53 -17.65 -29.59
N THR A 584 44.69 -18.58 -30.04
CA THR A 584 44.29 -18.65 -31.45
C THR A 584 43.41 -17.45 -31.78
N THR A 585 43.73 -16.74 -32.87
CA THR A 585 42.95 -15.59 -33.36
C THR A 585 41.48 -15.97 -33.53
N ASP A 586 40.58 -15.10 -33.05
CA ASP A 586 39.12 -15.23 -33.13
C ASP A 586 38.51 -16.51 -32.52
N CYS A 587 39.25 -17.23 -31.66
CA CYS A 587 38.76 -18.45 -31.03
C CYS A 587 38.11 -18.15 -29.67
N PRO A 588 36.79 -18.35 -29.48
CA PRO A 588 36.09 -18.03 -28.22
C PRO A 588 36.36 -19.03 -27.08
N GLY A 589 37.28 -19.99 -27.29
CA GLY A 589 37.57 -21.01 -26.31
C GLY A 589 38.41 -20.45 -25.17
N TRP A 590 37.97 -20.69 -23.94
CA TRP A 590 38.68 -20.28 -22.73
C TRP A 590 38.61 -21.41 -21.69
N CYS A 591 39.37 -21.26 -20.61
CA CYS A 591 39.30 -22.16 -19.47
C CYS A 591 39.54 -21.40 -18.17
N VAL A 592 39.04 -21.96 -17.07
CA VAL A 592 39.54 -21.71 -15.73
C VAL A 592 40.49 -22.85 -15.40
N TYR A 593 41.69 -22.54 -14.94
CA TYR A 593 42.70 -23.55 -14.60
C TYR A 593 43.23 -23.35 -13.19
N GLU A 594 43.60 -24.47 -12.58
CA GLU A 594 44.29 -24.47 -11.29
C GLU A 594 45.81 -24.42 -11.50
N ASP A 595 46.53 -24.02 -10.45
CA ASP A 595 47.99 -23.80 -10.46
C ASP A 595 48.83 -25.04 -10.80
N THR A 596 48.26 -26.23 -10.86
CA THR A 596 48.97 -27.46 -11.21
C THR A 596 49.01 -27.71 -12.72
N VAL A 597 48.16 -27.02 -13.49
CA VAL A 597 48.00 -27.23 -14.93
C VAL A 597 48.79 -26.18 -15.71
N ASN A 598 49.63 -26.62 -16.64
CA ASN A 598 50.49 -25.74 -17.45
C ASN A 598 50.10 -25.72 -18.93
N THR A 599 49.18 -26.60 -19.34
CA THR A 599 48.74 -26.77 -20.73
C THR A 599 47.23 -26.84 -20.79
N PHE A 600 46.65 -26.11 -21.72
CA PHE A 600 45.22 -26.10 -22.01
C PHE A 600 44.98 -26.57 -23.45
N HIS A 601 44.19 -27.62 -23.60
CA HIS A 601 43.71 -28.05 -24.91
C HIS A 601 42.37 -27.39 -25.19
N CYS A 602 42.35 -26.45 -26.15
CA CYS A 602 41.14 -25.71 -26.45
C CYS A 602 40.06 -26.62 -27.06
N PRO A 603 38.83 -26.70 -26.49
CA PRO A 603 37.77 -27.55 -27.04
C PRO A 603 37.17 -27.02 -28.35
N VAL A 604 37.46 -25.75 -28.71
CA VAL A 604 36.92 -25.09 -29.91
C VAL A 604 37.83 -25.26 -31.12
N CYS A 605 39.12 -24.90 -30.98
CA CYS A 605 40.09 -24.95 -32.08
C CYS A 605 41.10 -26.11 -31.99
N SER A 606 41.04 -26.91 -30.92
CA SER A 606 41.92 -28.06 -30.68
C SER A 606 43.43 -27.75 -30.64
N LYS A 607 43.80 -26.50 -30.36
CA LYS A 607 45.20 -26.07 -30.20
C LYS A 607 45.68 -26.20 -28.76
N HIS A 608 46.95 -26.57 -28.61
CA HIS A 608 47.62 -26.68 -27.31
C HIS A 608 48.18 -25.32 -26.88
N ASN A 609 47.54 -24.73 -25.88
CA ASN A 609 47.95 -23.47 -25.27
C ASN A 609 48.85 -23.75 -24.07
N CYS A 610 49.98 -23.06 -23.98
CA CYS A 610 50.80 -23.05 -22.77
C CYS A 610 50.31 -21.93 -21.85
N LEU A 611 49.81 -22.31 -20.67
CA LEU A 611 49.28 -21.39 -19.67
C LEU A 611 50.39 -20.55 -19.01
N LEU A 612 51.63 -21.08 -18.99
CA LEU A 612 52.80 -20.38 -18.46
C LEU A 612 53.35 -19.32 -19.40
N CYS A 613 53.41 -19.63 -20.69
CA CYS A 613 53.88 -18.69 -21.72
C CYS A 613 52.75 -17.81 -22.27
N LYS A 614 51.50 -18.11 -21.91
CA LYS A 614 50.28 -17.51 -22.46
C LYS A 614 50.30 -17.46 -24.00
N ALA A 615 50.72 -18.57 -24.61
CA ALA A 615 50.99 -18.67 -26.03
C ALA A 615 50.85 -20.12 -26.54
N ILE A 616 50.71 -20.28 -27.86
CA ILE A 616 50.71 -21.58 -28.54
C ILE A 616 52.11 -21.83 -29.12
N HIS A 617 52.77 -22.90 -28.66
CA HIS A 617 54.11 -23.30 -29.13
C HIS A 617 54.25 -24.83 -29.19
N GLU A 618 53.50 -25.45 -30.10
CA GLU A 618 53.48 -26.90 -30.31
C GLU A 618 54.88 -27.42 -30.73
N GLY A 619 55.37 -28.47 -30.06
CA GLY A 619 56.66 -29.09 -30.37
C GLY A 619 57.90 -28.37 -29.80
N MET A 620 57.72 -27.25 -29.09
CA MET A 620 58.80 -26.53 -28.41
C MET A 620 58.53 -26.47 -26.90
N ASN A 621 59.58 -26.62 -26.08
CA ASN A 621 59.46 -26.31 -24.66
C ASN A 621 59.51 -24.78 -24.43
N CYS A 622 59.09 -24.33 -23.24
CA CYS A 622 59.01 -22.90 -22.92
C CYS A 622 60.34 -22.14 -23.11
N LYS A 623 61.50 -22.81 -22.89
CA LYS A 623 62.81 -22.18 -23.12
C LYS A 623 63.08 -21.97 -24.60
N GLN A 624 62.90 -23.01 -25.41
CA GLN A 624 63.07 -22.95 -26.86
C GLN A 624 62.16 -21.90 -27.48
N TYR A 625 60.91 -21.80 -27.01
CA TYR A 625 59.98 -20.76 -27.44
C TYR A 625 60.46 -19.35 -27.08
N GLN A 626 60.94 -19.12 -25.86
CA GLN A 626 61.47 -17.81 -25.45
C GLN A 626 62.75 -17.43 -26.22
N ASP A 627 63.66 -18.37 -26.45
CA ASP A 627 64.89 -18.17 -27.22
C ASP A 627 64.57 -17.84 -28.69
N ASP A 628 63.65 -18.59 -29.29
CA ASP A 628 63.15 -18.34 -30.65
C ASP A 628 62.41 -16.99 -30.76
N LEU A 629 61.59 -16.64 -29.76
CA LEU A 629 60.93 -15.33 -29.70
C LEU A 629 61.96 -14.19 -29.62
N ALA A 630 63.03 -14.36 -28.83
CA ALA A 630 64.10 -13.38 -28.72
C ALA A 630 64.86 -13.21 -30.04
N ALA A 631 65.11 -14.31 -30.76
CA ALA A 631 65.72 -14.28 -32.09
C ALA A 631 64.80 -13.63 -33.14
N ARG A 632 63.52 -14.01 -33.19
CA ARG A 632 62.53 -13.47 -34.13
C ARG A 632 62.21 -12.00 -33.89
N ALA A 633 62.30 -11.52 -32.65
CA ALA A 633 62.12 -10.11 -32.30
C ALA A 633 63.14 -9.15 -32.96
N ILE A 634 64.16 -9.65 -33.65
CA ILE A 634 65.05 -8.80 -34.46
C ILE A 634 64.33 -8.34 -35.74
N ASN A 635 63.45 -9.17 -36.30
CA ASN A 635 62.85 -8.95 -37.62
C ASN A 635 61.32 -8.82 -37.58
N ASP A 636 60.65 -9.45 -36.60
CA ASP A 636 59.19 -9.47 -36.49
C ASP A 636 58.68 -8.49 -35.43
N THR A 637 57.74 -7.63 -35.83
CA THR A 637 57.09 -6.65 -34.94
C THR A 637 56.17 -7.30 -33.91
N ALA A 638 55.51 -8.42 -34.23
CA ALA A 638 54.69 -9.16 -33.30
C ALA A 638 55.56 -9.83 -32.22
N ALA A 639 56.64 -10.52 -32.64
CA ALA A 639 57.60 -11.11 -31.71
C ALA A 639 58.27 -10.07 -30.79
N ARG A 640 58.56 -8.85 -31.31
CA ARG A 640 59.03 -7.72 -30.48
C ARG A 640 58.06 -7.33 -29.38
N ARG A 641 56.78 -7.14 -29.74
CA ARG A 641 55.74 -6.75 -28.77
C ARG A 641 55.60 -7.80 -27.66
N THR A 642 55.60 -9.09 -28.00
CA THR A 642 55.52 -10.18 -27.00
C THR A 642 56.75 -10.22 -26.10
N ARG A 643 57.97 -10.02 -26.66
CA ARG A 643 59.20 -9.93 -25.88
C ARG A 643 59.19 -8.73 -24.92
N ASP A 644 58.72 -7.58 -25.38
CA ASP A 644 58.70 -6.36 -24.58
C ASP A 644 57.60 -6.41 -23.50
N LEU A 645 56.48 -7.11 -23.75
CA LEU A 645 55.49 -7.47 -22.73
C LEU A 645 56.11 -8.35 -21.63
N LEU A 646 56.82 -9.42 -22.00
CA LEU A 646 57.49 -10.29 -21.03
C LEU A 646 58.51 -9.51 -20.17
N LYS A 647 59.27 -8.58 -20.78
CA LYS A 647 60.16 -7.68 -20.03
C LYS A 647 59.41 -6.76 -19.08
N THR A 648 58.23 -6.27 -19.49
CA THR A 648 57.38 -5.42 -18.64
C THR A 648 56.87 -6.19 -17.43
N LEU A 649 56.45 -7.45 -17.59
CA LEU A 649 56.03 -8.32 -16.48
C LEU A 649 57.17 -8.59 -15.49
N VAL A 650 58.41 -8.76 -15.99
CA VAL A 650 59.58 -8.89 -15.10
C VAL A 650 59.85 -7.59 -14.34
N ARG A 651 59.63 -6.43 -14.99
CA ARG A 651 59.81 -5.10 -14.37
C ARG A 651 58.72 -4.78 -13.34
N SER A 652 57.45 -5.15 -13.61
CA SER A 652 56.35 -4.97 -12.66
C SER A 652 56.45 -5.90 -11.45
N GLY A 653 57.26 -6.96 -11.56
CA GLY A 653 57.45 -7.95 -10.50
C GLY A 653 56.40 -9.05 -10.50
N GLU A 654 55.62 -9.17 -11.58
CA GLU A 654 54.70 -10.29 -11.84
C GLU A 654 55.42 -11.52 -12.40
N ALA A 655 56.59 -11.33 -13.02
CA ALA A 655 57.48 -12.37 -13.52
C ALA A 655 58.92 -12.21 -12.99
N MET A 656 59.71 -13.27 -13.03
CA MET A 656 61.14 -13.26 -12.69
C MET A 656 61.95 -14.23 -13.56
N HIS A 657 63.27 -14.07 -13.60
CA HIS A 657 64.15 -15.02 -14.27
C HIS A 657 64.48 -16.19 -13.33
N CYS A 658 64.46 -17.41 -13.86
CA CYS A 658 64.95 -18.58 -13.14
C CYS A 658 66.46 -18.40 -12.85
N PRO A 659 66.91 -18.53 -11.58
CA PRO A 659 68.31 -18.32 -11.21
C PRO A 659 69.26 -19.37 -11.79
N GLN A 660 68.74 -20.52 -12.25
CA GLN A 660 69.56 -21.60 -12.80
C GLN A 660 69.63 -21.58 -14.33
N CYS A 661 68.50 -21.43 -15.02
CA CYS A 661 68.44 -21.58 -16.48
C CYS A 661 68.01 -20.32 -17.23
N GLY A 662 67.70 -19.23 -16.53
CA GLY A 662 67.42 -17.92 -17.12
C GLY A 662 66.04 -17.76 -17.75
N ILE A 663 65.19 -18.79 -17.80
CA ILE A 663 63.83 -18.64 -18.37
C ILE A 663 62.99 -17.68 -17.53
N ILE A 664 62.04 -17.00 -18.18
CA ILE A 664 61.07 -16.18 -17.46
C ILE A 664 59.99 -17.11 -16.85
N VAL A 665 59.80 -17.01 -15.55
CA VAL A 665 58.77 -17.69 -14.76
C VAL A 665 57.83 -16.66 -14.13
N GLN A 666 56.52 -16.93 -14.11
CA GLN A 666 55.50 -16.07 -13.53
C GLN A 666 55.07 -16.59 -12.15
N LYS A 667 54.69 -15.69 -11.23
CA LYS A 667 54.13 -16.11 -9.93
C LYS A 667 52.78 -16.77 -10.13
N LYS A 668 52.51 -17.84 -9.38
CA LYS A 668 51.16 -18.36 -9.13
C LYS A 668 50.68 -17.76 -7.81
N GLU A 669 49.41 -17.35 -7.73
CA GLU A 669 48.94 -16.58 -6.58
C GLU A 669 49.02 -17.40 -5.27
N GLY A 670 49.21 -16.72 -4.13
CA GLY A 670 49.22 -17.35 -2.81
C GLY A 670 50.45 -18.18 -2.40
N CYS A 671 51.34 -18.59 -3.31
CA CYS A 671 52.55 -19.37 -2.98
C CYS A 671 53.85 -18.69 -3.44
N ASP A 672 54.82 -18.53 -2.53
CA ASP A 672 56.16 -18.01 -2.83
C ASP A 672 57.15 -19.12 -3.22
N TRP A 673 56.72 -20.37 -3.27
CA TRP A 673 57.50 -21.49 -3.78
C TRP A 673 57.13 -21.78 -5.23
N LEU A 674 58.13 -21.80 -6.11
CA LEU A 674 57.96 -22.13 -7.52
C LEU A 674 58.93 -23.24 -7.90
N ARG A 675 58.54 -24.10 -8.84
CA ARG A 675 59.44 -25.06 -9.48
C ARG A 675 59.58 -24.72 -10.95
N CYS A 676 60.80 -24.46 -11.41
CA CYS A 676 61.07 -24.19 -12.82
C CYS A 676 60.63 -25.37 -13.69
N THR A 677 59.86 -25.12 -14.74
CA THR A 677 59.37 -26.18 -15.64
C THR A 677 60.44 -26.77 -16.55
N VAL A 678 61.58 -26.08 -16.70
CA VAL A 678 62.67 -26.50 -17.60
C VAL A 678 63.79 -27.19 -16.84
N CYS A 679 64.33 -26.56 -15.79
CA CYS A 679 65.46 -27.13 -15.02
C CYS A 679 65.04 -27.73 -13.68
N HIS A 680 63.75 -27.69 -13.35
CA HIS A 680 63.20 -28.23 -12.10
C HIS A 680 63.75 -27.63 -10.80
N THR A 681 64.53 -26.55 -10.89
CA THR A 681 65.00 -25.79 -9.73
C THR A 681 63.82 -25.24 -8.95
N GLU A 682 63.78 -25.54 -7.66
CA GLU A 682 62.87 -24.91 -6.72
C GLU A 682 63.38 -23.51 -6.37
N ILE A 683 62.50 -22.51 -6.47
CA ILE A 683 62.80 -21.09 -6.41
C ILE A 683 61.89 -20.48 -5.36
N CYS A 684 62.44 -19.56 -4.57
CA CYS A 684 61.65 -18.73 -3.69
C CYS A 684 61.39 -17.37 -4.37
N TRP A 685 60.12 -17.04 -4.57
CA TRP A 685 59.66 -15.82 -5.23
C TRP A 685 60.22 -14.55 -4.59
N VAL A 686 60.18 -14.50 -3.25
CA VAL A 686 60.56 -13.31 -2.49
C VAL A 686 62.07 -13.06 -2.53
N THR A 687 62.87 -14.13 -2.43
CA THR A 687 64.34 -14.03 -2.46
C THR A 687 64.89 -14.04 -3.88
N ARG A 688 64.06 -14.34 -4.88
CA ARG A 688 64.41 -14.49 -6.29
C ARG A 688 65.55 -15.49 -6.55
N GLY A 689 65.79 -16.40 -5.60
CA GLY A 689 66.89 -17.36 -5.61
C GLY A 689 66.41 -18.81 -5.39
N PRO A 690 67.33 -19.79 -5.47
CA PRO A 690 67.00 -21.18 -5.22
C PRO A 690 66.48 -21.38 -3.80
N ARG A 691 65.50 -22.27 -3.62
CA ARG A 691 64.96 -22.63 -2.31
C ARG A 691 66.00 -23.37 -1.48
N TRP A 692 66.69 -24.31 -2.10
CA TRP A 692 67.66 -25.20 -1.47
C TRP A 692 69.10 -24.81 -1.79
N GLY A 693 70.04 -25.30 -0.99
CA GLY A 693 71.47 -25.21 -1.25
C GLY A 693 71.93 -26.07 -2.44
N PRO A 694 73.23 -26.04 -2.77
CA PRO A 694 73.81 -26.78 -3.89
C PRO A 694 73.58 -28.30 -3.87
N GLY A 695 73.33 -28.87 -2.69
CA GLY A 695 73.03 -30.30 -2.49
C GLY A 695 71.61 -30.72 -2.89
N GLY A 696 70.73 -29.80 -3.30
CA GLY A 696 69.37 -30.12 -3.76
C GLY A 696 68.33 -30.17 -2.62
N PRO A 697 67.15 -30.76 -2.85
CA PRO A 697 66.03 -30.73 -1.90
C PRO A 697 66.42 -31.19 -0.49
N GLY A 698 66.19 -30.34 0.52
CA GLY A 698 66.57 -30.58 1.92
C GLY A 698 67.94 -30.02 2.34
N ASP A 699 68.77 -29.57 1.41
CA ASP A 699 70.03 -28.89 1.73
C ASP A 699 69.76 -27.45 2.21
N THR A 700 70.06 -27.20 3.49
CA THR A 700 69.91 -25.88 4.14
C THR A 700 71.23 -25.11 4.25
N SER A 701 72.33 -25.67 3.72
CA SER A 701 73.64 -25.00 3.67
C SER A 701 73.57 -23.69 2.86
N GLY A 702 72.67 -23.63 1.88
CA GLY A 702 72.36 -22.45 1.07
C GLY A 702 70.85 -22.24 0.87
N GLY A 703 70.49 -21.55 -0.22
CA GLY A 703 69.10 -21.29 -0.60
C GLY A 703 68.38 -20.23 0.25
N CYS A 704 67.05 -20.14 0.14
CA CYS A 704 66.25 -19.14 0.84
C CYS A 704 66.06 -19.44 2.33
N ARG A 705 66.31 -20.69 2.76
CA ARG A 705 66.18 -21.16 4.16
C ARG A 705 64.79 -20.91 4.77
N CYS A 706 63.74 -20.84 3.94
CA CYS A 706 62.37 -20.72 4.43
C CYS A 706 61.95 -22.01 5.14
N ASN A 707 61.22 -21.87 6.26
CA ASN A 707 60.80 -22.94 7.18
C ASN A 707 61.94 -23.66 7.92
N VAL A 708 63.19 -23.20 7.82
CA VAL A 708 64.25 -23.63 8.74
C VAL A 708 63.94 -23.06 10.12
N ASN A 709 63.84 -23.93 11.14
CA ASN A 709 63.41 -23.55 12.50
C ASN A 709 62.04 -22.86 12.58
N LYS A 710 61.11 -23.17 11.65
CA LYS A 710 59.79 -22.52 11.53
C LYS A 710 59.83 -21.00 11.27
N GLN A 711 60.95 -20.48 10.75
CA GLN A 711 61.10 -19.08 10.38
C GLN A 711 60.92 -18.87 8.88
N ARG A 712 60.34 -17.72 8.51
CA ARG A 712 60.18 -17.32 7.11
C ARG A 712 61.50 -16.78 6.56
N CYS A 713 61.77 -17.00 5.28
CA CYS A 713 62.96 -16.48 4.61
C CYS A 713 63.01 -14.95 4.51
N HIS A 714 61.84 -14.30 4.52
CA HIS A 714 61.69 -12.85 4.43
C HIS A 714 60.34 -12.42 5.02
N PRO A 715 60.19 -11.20 5.59
CA PRO A 715 58.92 -10.73 6.17
C PRO A 715 57.73 -10.73 5.19
N LYS A 716 58.00 -10.50 3.90
CA LYS A 716 56.99 -10.54 2.82
C LYS A 716 56.67 -11.95 2.31
N CYS A 717 57.32 -12.98 2.84
CA CYS A 717 57.00 -14.35 2.49
C CYS A 717 55.67 -14.74 3.15
N GLN A 718 54.69 -15.13 2.33
CA GLN A 718 53.34 -15.46 2.75
C GLN A 718 53.17 -16.97 2.92
N ASN A 719 53.72 -17.78 2.01
CA ASN A 719 53.64 -19.23 2.11
C ASN A 719 54.67 -19.96 1.21
N CYS A 720 55.47 -20.87 1.76
CA CYS A 720 56.32 -21.79 1.02
C CYS A 720 56.08 -23.17 1.62
N HIS A 721 55.13 -23.94 1.08
CA HIS A 721 54.87 -25.30 1.55
C HIS A 721 56.10 -26.19 1.37
#